data_AF-A0A9N8GUC1-F1
#
_entry.id   AF-A0A9N8GUC1-F1
#
_cell.length_a   1.000
_cell.length_b   1.000
_cell.length_c   1.000
_cell.angle_alpha   90.00
_cell.angle_beta   90.00
_cell.angle_gamma   90.00
#
_symmetry.space_group_name_H-M   'P 1'
#
loop_
_entity.id
_entity.type
_entity.pdbx_description
1 polymer ?
#
loop_
_entity_poly.entity_id
_entity_poly.type
_entity_poly.pdbx_seq_one_letter_code
_entity_poly.pdbx_strand_id
1 'polypeptide(L)'
;MKLNIFTKTIIGMGALCAAAPVLALEAWSGQEGTGPYEVIYDSGVYTNAWWVGASDCPGNASGDEANNPWRFERDATAAEIAEYGNPTTCDTGGGTVTYPDYSSANAYNANDIVTYNGATWQTSTAQSAYGFTPGAANPWEVYAEVAQWSATTTYNKGDKVQKDGQEYEALFYTIGDDPSLEANQNPSGTNGRPWKPLGAVVTYTTDQLNNAPEFNSSTLYESGTLIRYNGENYVSQAKVQKVTPADTNPWKIYIDWSGTKAMVGTPSSAWPAHVYAPYVDYTLNSLPDLASLAKNQNVTHFTMAFVVAKDADTCLPTWGTAYNINDYTQYSKIKALREAGGDVMVSIGGANNSPLAAACTDVSQLQQHYYDIVENLNLNVLDFDIEGTWVADHDSINRRNEAVKAAQDQWKAEGRSVGIWYTLPILPTGLTDDGLYVLNDAKAKGVNLAGVNVMAMDYGSSICQSEGTEGQNIHGKCATSAIENLFSQLKQIFTDKSDEEINAMMGVTPMNGYNDVQGEVFYLSDANLVMDDAKDRDMGMIGMWSMMRDQPGVPGQVSPEHSGLTESQAPQYAFSEVFAPFTHSDETPAETEIKDVNVDKTTSDPQLQWTQNTASIKSGEYTVTLQHDGWNRDAVGEPYYFGQYGNEKIARAYVTDLGNGYSNVKLQILSGEVTEGHVVQVKDAKGNVVLTYQYTLEDVTTGSPSQIASSETSVKNGSLTYTINASTSMMIAYEYVNFYYDSTDAKGKTTTTLCGSWFQGKIKNFGKGCSTVMNPHQGYWSPSETISVNKLKAGDKVYAATADGSSESAKIFTVLDSITLTDEMLKASR
;
A
#
# COMPACT_ATOMS: atom_id res chain seq x y z
N MET A 1 0.05 52.32 39.67
CA MET A 1 -0.20 52.19 41.13
C MET A 1 0.72 51.10 41.71
N LYS A 2 0.89 51.02 43.03
CA LYS A 2 1.97 50.23 43.68
C LYS A 2 1.65 48.74 43.91
N LEU A 3 2.72 47.95 44.11
CA LEU A 3 2.77 46.53 44.50
C LEU A 3 2.18 46.22 45.90
N ASN A 4 1.84 44.95 46.12
CA ASN A 4 2.25 44.08 47.25
C ASN A 4 2.12 42.60 46.74
N ILE A 5 3.10 41.68 46.74
CA ILE A 5 4.13 41.19 47.69
C ILE A 5 3.67 39.98 48.55
N PHE A 6 4.15 38.78 48.16
CA PHE A 6 4.56 37.58 48.95
C PHE A 6 3.63 37.03 50.10
N THR A 7 3.41 35.72 50.27
CA THR A 7 4.44 34.65 50.38
C THR A 7 3.91 33.21 50.12
N LYS A 8 4.82 32.38 49.60
CA LYS A 8 4.94 30.90 49.48
C LYS A 8 4.26 30.06 50.60
N THR A 9 4.01 28.75 50.49
CA THR A 9 4.78 27.61 49.92
C THR A 9 3.79 26.41 49.71
N ILE A 10 4.01 25.24 49.10
CA ILE A 10 5.19 24.37 48.88
C ILE A 10 5.18 23.75 47.44
N ILE A 11 6.25 23.02 47.12
CA ILE A 11 6.65 22.29 45.90
C ILE A 11 5.86 20.99 45.65
N GLY A 12 5.64 20.61 44.38
CA GLY A 12 5.15 19.28 43.97
C GLY A 12 4.96 19.06 42.46
N MET A 13 6.07 19.00 41.70
CA MET A 13 6.24 18.54 40.29
C MET A 13 5.02 18.48 39.34
N GLY A 14 5.07 19.28 38.27
CA GLY A 14 4.22 19.14 37.09
C GLY A 14 4.69 20.10 36.00
N ALA A 15 5.52 19.62 35.06
CA ALA A 15 6.06 20.45 33.99
C ALA A 15 5.00 20.69 32.91
N LEU A 16 4.44 21.89 32.89
CA LEU A 16 3.72 22.41 31.72
C LEU A 16 4.74 22.84 30.67
N CYS A 17 5.28 21.86 29.94
CA CYS A 17 5.83 22.13 28.62
C CYS A 17 4.65 22.47 27.70
N ALA A 18 4.47 23.76 27.41
CA ALA A 18 3.76 24.15 26.21
C ALA A 18 4.61 23.69 25.02
N ALA A 19 4.21 22.60 24.37
CA ALA A 19 4.80 22.21 23.11
C ALA A 19 4.54 23.35 22.10
N ALA A 20 5.60 23.95 21.58
CA ALA A 20 5.52 24.66 20.32
C ALA A 20 5.06 23.66 19.24
N PRO A 21 4.44 24.11 18.14
CA PRO A 21 4.26 23.23 16.98
C PRO A 21 5.64 22.68 16.59
N VAL A 22 5.77 21.36 16.62
CA VAL A 22 6.95 20.67 16.11
C VAL A 22 6.94 20.89 14.61
N LEU A 23 7.92 21.62 14.10
CA LEU A 23 8.11 21.75 12.66
C LEU A 23 8.58 20.39 12.13
N ALA A 24 8.21 20.06 10.90
CA ALA A 24 8.70 18.85 10.26
C ALA A 24 10.19 19.05 9.94
N LEU A 25 11.06 18.39 10.69
CA LEU A 25 12.49 18.32 10.42
C LEU A 25 12.71 17.50 9.14
N GLU A 26 13.40 18.06 8.15
CA GLU A 26 13.69 17.40 6.86
C GLU A 26 15.14 17.65 6.42
N ALA A 27 15.68 16.88 5.47
CA ALA A 27 16.98 17.23 4.88
C ALA A 27 16.89 18.50 4.02
N TRP A 28 17.91 19.36 4.06
CA TRP A 28 17.99 20.51 3.16
C TRP A 28 18.18 20.06 1.70
N SER A 29 17.29 20.53 0.82
CA SER A 29 17.31 20.20 -0.61
C SER A 29 17.05 21.41 -1.51
N GLY A 30 17.30 22.63 -0.99
CA GLY A 30 16.98 23.89 -1.68
C GLY A 30 15.58 24.41 -1.38
N GLN A 31 15.11 24.29 -0.14
CA GLN A 31 13.85 24.88 0.34
C GLN A 31 13.80 26.39 0.01
N GLU A 32 12.72 26.83 -0.62
CA GLU A 32 12.47 28.24 -0.98
C GLU A 32 11.15 28.72 -0.37
N GLY A 33 11.17 29.90 0.28
CA GLY A 33 9.99 30.50 0.89
C GLY A 33 10.29 31.27 2.17
N THR A 34 9.25 31.88 2.77
CA THR A 34 9.37 32.65 4.01
C THR A 34 9.52 31.81 5.27
N GLY A 35 9.26 30.50 5.21
CA GLY A 35 9.31 29.58 6.36
C GLY A 35 8.24 29.85 7.44
N PRO A 36 8.38 29.24 8.62
CA PRO A 36 9.58 28.57 9.13
C PRO A 36 9.79 27.14 8.60
N TYR A 37 10.97 26.88 8.06
CA TYR A 37 11.53 25.56 7.78
C TYR A 37 12.46 25.13 8.93
N GLU A 38 12.59 23.83 9.18
CA GLU A 38 13.64 23.25 10.04
C GLU A 38 14.34 22.13 9.25
N VAL A 39 15.63 22.30 8.93
CA VAL A 39 16.36 21.43 7.98
C VAL A 39 17.66 20.87 8.54
N ILE A 40 17.99 19.62 8.19
CA ILE A 40 19.30 19.00 8.43
C ILE A 40 20.25 19.30 7.26
N TYR A 41 21.45 19.79 7.58
CA TYR A 41 22.55 19.98 6.64
C TYR A 41 23.90 19.79 7.37
N ASP A 42 24.84 19.06 6.77
CA ASP A 42 26.19 18.78 7.33
C ASP A 42 26.21 18.46 8.84
N SER A 43 25.26 17.63 9.27
CA SER A 43 25.03 17.18 10.66
C SER A 43 24.48 18.25 11.63
N GLY A 44 24.15 19.45 11.15
CA GLY A 44 23.46 20.50 11.91
C GLY A 44 21.98 20.63 11.53
N VAL A 45 21.18 21.12 12.47
CA VAL A 45 19.78 21.51 12.28
C VAL A 45 19.69 23.02 12.16
N TYR A 46 18.97 23.51 11.15
CA TYR A 46 18.87 24.93 10.81
C TYR A 46 17.42 25.39 10.63
N THR A 47 17.09 26.58 11.13
CA THR A 47 15.82 27.27 10.82
C THR A 47 16.06 28.49 9.94
N ASN A 48 15.08 28.92 9.14
CA ASN A 48 15.21 30.17 8.38
C ASN A 48 14.66 31.38 9.17
N ALA A 49 15.45 32.45 9.25
CA ALA A 49 15.10 33.70 9.95
C ALA A 49 14.27 34.67 9.09
N TRP A 50 14.30 34.51 7.76
CA TRP A 50 13.49 35.21 6.78
C TRP A 50 13.44 34.39 5.49
N TRP A 51 12.92 34.96 4.40
CA TRP A 51 12.84 34.31 3.09
C TRP A 51 14.19 33.70 2.65
N VAL A 52 14.16 32.40 2.36
CA VAL A 52 15.23 31.62 1.70
C VAL A 52 14.88 31.47 0.23
N GLY A 53 15.85 31.69 -0.66
CA GLY A 53 15.78 31.22 -2.04
C GLY A 53 16.39 29.82 -2.15
N ALA A 54 16.07 29.05 -3.19
CA ALA A 54 16.58 27.69 -3.33
C ALA A 54 18.12 27.60 -3.22
N SER A 55 18.85 28.60 -3.74
CA SER A 55 20.31 28.71 -3.69
C SER A 55 20.91 29.04 -2.31
N ASP A 56 20.10 29.42 -1.32
CA ASP A 56 20.58 29.80 -0.01
C ASP A 56 20.89 28.54 0.82
N CYS A 57 22.15 28.13 0.79
CA CYS A 57 22.62 26.93 1.48
C CYS A 57 22.90 27.16 2.98
N PRO A 58 22.42 26.29 3.90
CA PRO A 58 22.73 26.36 5.33
C PRO A 58 24.22 26.23 5.65
N GLY A 59 24.98 25.50 4.82
CA GLY A 59 26.44 25.38 4.96
C GLY A 59 27.20 26.71 4.90
N ASN A 60 26.61 27.76 4.33
CA ASN A 60 27.18 29.10 4.30
C ASN A 60 26.93 29.90 5.60
N ALA A 61 26.10 29.41 6.53
CA ALA A 61 25.68 30.18 7.71
C ALA A 61 26.83 30.47 8.68
N SER A 62 27.79 29.54 8.82
CA SER A 62 28.97 29.71 9.67
C SER A 62 29.97 30.77 9.18
N GLY A 63 29.83 31.25 7.94
CA GLY A 63 30.70 32.25 7.33
C GLY A 63 30.19 33.70 7.42
N ASP A 64 28.87 33.91 7.42
CA ASP A 64 28.23 35.24 7.49
C ASP A 64 26.79 35.16 8.02
N GLU A 65 26.62 34.88 9.32
CA GLU A 65 25.31 34.82 10.00
C GLU A 65 24.46 36.09 9.88
N ALA A 66 25.06 37.23 9.52
CA ALA A 66 24.36 38.51 9.40
C ALA A 66 23.56 38.59 8.09
N ASN A 67 24.05 37.97 7.01
CA ASN A 67 23.42 37.99 5.68
C ASN A 67 22.88 36.61 5.24
N ASN A 68 23.28 35.52 5.89
CA ASN A 68 22.68 34.21 5.63
C ASN A 68 21.25 34.14 6.19
N PRO A 69 20.25 33.62 5.46
CA PRO A 69 18.89 33.44 5.96
C PRO A 69 18.73 32.29 6.96
N TRP A 70 19.64 31.33 7.04
CA TRP A 70 19.59 30.18 7.96
C TRP A 70 20.25 30.47 9.32
N ARG A 71 19.72 29.84 10.38
CA ARG A 71 20.25 29.88 11.75
C ARG A 71 20.45 28.46 12.22
N PHE A 72 21.67 28.13 12.64
CA PHE A 72 21.95 26.86 13.30
C PHE A 72 21.29 26.84 14.67
N GLU A 73 20.47 25.81 14.93
CA GLU A 73 19.80 25.61 16.22
C GLU A 73 20.60 24.64 17.12
N ARG A 74 21.03 23.50 16.55
CA ARG A 74 21.64 22.37 17.27
C ARG A 74 22.28 21.38 16.32
N ASP A 75 23.10 20.47 16.86
CA ASP A 75 23.51 19.27 16.15
C ASP A 75 22.29 18.34 15.90
N ALA A 76 22.24 17.72 14.72
CA ALA A 76 21.33 16.64 14.44
C ALA A 76 21.84 15.34 15.10
N THR A 77 20.94 14.59 15.73
CA THR A 77 21.29 13.30 16.33
C THR A 77 21.56 12.25 15.25
N ALA A 78 22.29 11.19 15.61
CA ALA A 78 22.50 10.05 14.71
C ALA A 78 21.18 9.35 14.29
N ALA A 79 20.11 9.50 15.09
CA ALA A 79 18.78 9.03 14.72
C ALA A 79 18.18 9.92 13.62
N GLU A 80 18.14 11.25 13.84
CA GLU A 80 17.60 12.22 12.87
C GLU A 80 18.38 12.21 11.54
N ILE A 81 19.70 12.08 11.58
CA ILE A 81 20.55 11.92 10.39
C ILE A 81 20.22 10.64 9.61
N ALA A 82 19.91 9.54 10.29
CA ALA A 82 19.51 8.28 9.68
C ALA A 82 18.02 8.26 9.25
N GLU A 83 17.21 9.17 9.80
CA GLU A 83 15.77 9.24 9.61
C GLU A 83 15.38 10.17 8.45
N TYR A 84 15.95 11.37 8.44
CA TYR A 84 15.65 12.45 7.48
C TYR A 84 16.76 12.70 6.44
N GLY A 85 17.96 12.14 6.66
CA GLY A 85 19.12 12.31 5.79
C GLY A 85 20.07 13.44 6.23
N ASN A 86 21.25 13.50 5.61
CA ASN A 86 22.28 14.48 5.91
C ASN A 86 23.03 14.95 4.65
N PRO A 87 22.50 15.97 3.94
CA PRO A 87 23.15 16.57 2.78
C PRO A 87 24.38 17.36 3.23
N THR A 88 25.53 17.08 2.62
CA THR A 88 26.83 17.71 2.96
C THR A 88 27.38 18.62 1.87
N THR A 89 26.61 18.86 0.80
CA THR A 89 26.99 19.76 -0.30
C THR A 89 25.85 20.71 -0.63
N CYS A 90 26.20 21.94 -1.04
CA CYS A 90 25.24 22.96 -1.48
C CYS A 90 24.69 22.69 -2.90
N ASP A 91 24.62 21.44 -3.33
CA ASP A 91 24.18 21.04 -4.66
C ASP A 91 22.65 21.10 -4.73
N THR A 92 22.12 22.29 -4.96
CA THR A 92 20.72 22.50 -5.38
C THR A 92 20.56 21.91 -6.79
N GLY A 93 20.23 20.62 -6.87
CA GLY A 93 20.08 19.90 -8.13
C GLY A 93 18.90 20.42 -8.94
N GLY A 94 19.11 21.51 -9.69
CA GLY A 94 18.02 22.28 -10.31
C GLY A 94 18.47 23.72 -10.62
N GLY A 95 19.63 23.89 -11.24
CA GLY A 95 20.01 25.21 -11.77
C GLY A 95 19.12 25.54 -12.96
N THR A 96 18.19 26.48 -12.83
CA THR A 96 17.23 26.82 -13.89
C THR A 96 17.95 27.22 -15.19
N VAL A 97 18.03 26.30 -16.15
CA VAL A 97 18.65 26.57 -17.45
C VAL A 97 17.73 27.50 -18.22
N THR A 98 18.16 28.75 -18.38
CA THR A 98 17.43 29.76 -19.15
C THR A 98 17.90 29.73 -20.60
N TYR A 99 16.96 29.49 -21.51
CA TYR A 99 17.18 29.49 -22.95
C TYR A 99 16.81 30.87 -23.54
N PRO A 100 17.40 31.29 -24.66
CA PRO A 100 17.07 32.57 -25.30
C PRO A 100 15.68 32.54 -25.94
N ASP A 101 14.98 33.67 -25.90
CA ASP A 101 13.67 33.80 -26.56
C ASP A 101 13.77 33.61 -28.07
N TYR A 102 12.78 32.90 -28.62
CA TYR A 102 12.61 32.72 -30.06
C TYR A 102 12.35 34.05 -30.77
N SER A 103 13.00 34.23 -31.92
CA SER A 103 12.77 35.33 -32.84
C SER A 103 12.71 34.79 -34.26
N SER A 104 11.60 35.04 -34.95
CA SER A 104 11.43 34.65 -36.35
C SER A 104 12.41 35.35 -37.30
N ALA A 105 13.13 36.39 -36.87
CA ALA A 105 14.18 37.01 -37.67
C ALA A 105 15.54 36.29 -37.59
N ASN A 106 15.70 35.32 -36.68
CA ASN A 106 16.95 34.59 -36.47
C ASN A 106 16.97 33.28 -37.27
N ALA A 107 18.16 32.86 -37.68
CA ALA A 107 18.41 31.49 -38.14
C ALA A 107 18.92 30.64 -36.96
N TYR A 108 18.61 29.35 -36.98
CA TYR A 108 18.92 28.40 -35.92
C TYR A 108 19.60 27.15 -36.50
N ASN A 109 20.54 26.57 -35.78
CA ASN A 109 21.16 25.30 -36.11
C ASN A 109 20.30 24.13 -35.60
N ALA A 110 20.57 22.92 -36.09
CA ALA A 110 19.98 21.72 -35.51
C ALA A 110 20.41 21.59 -34.04
N ASN A 111 19.46 21.24 -33.17
CA ASN A 111 19.54 21.15 -31.72
C ASN A 111 19.65 22.48 -30.95
N ASP A 112 19.55 23.65 -31.61
CA ASP A 112 19.39 24.93 -30.90
C ASP A 112 18.08 24.92 -30.08
N ILE A 113 18.13 25.49 -28.87
CA ILE A 113 17.04 25.51 -27.89
C ILE A 113 16.61 26.96 -27.62
N VAL A 114 15.31 27.21 -27.58
CA VAL A 114 14.71 28.54 -27.37
C VAL A 114 13.49 28.50 -26.45
N THR A 115 13.15 29.62 -25.83
CA THR A 115 11.85 29.85 -25.17
C THR A 115 10.84 30.47 -26.14
N TYR A 116 9.62 29.95 -26.19
CA TYR A 116 8.52 30.54 -26.95
C TYR A 116 7.17 30.22 -26.30
N ASN A 117 6.31 31.23 -26.15
CA ASN A 117 5.00 31.15 -25.49
C ASN A 117 5.02 30.42 -24.12
N GLY A 118 6.07 30.64 -23.32
CA GLY A 118 6.19 30.04 -21.99
C GLY A 118 6.55 28.54 -21.98
N ALA A 119 6.94 27.98 -23.13
CA ALA A 119 7.48 26.63 -23.28
C ALA A 119 8.88 26.66 -23.90
N THR A 120 9.66 25.60 -23.68
CA THR A 120 11.01 25.43 -24.21
C THR A 120 10.97 24.51 -25.42
N TRP A 121 11.66 24.89 -26.50
CA TRP A 121 11.60 24.21 -27.79
C TRP A 121 13.00 23.94 -28.34
N GLN A 122 13.22 22.76 -28.91
CA GLN A 122 14.42 22.40 -29.65
C GLN A 122 14.08 22.09 -31.10
N THR A 123 14.87 22.60 -32.05
CA THR A 123 14.70 22.26 -33.47
C THR A 123 15.52 21.02 -33.85
N SER A 124 14.88 20.04 -34.48
CA SER A 124 15.53 18.83 -34.98
C SER A 124 16.41 19.08 -36.22
N THR A 125 16.25 20.23 -36.90
CA THR A 125 16.99 20.59 -38.11
C THR A 125 17.39 22.06 -38.11
N ALA A 126 18.33 22.46 -38.98
CA ALA A 126 18.66 23.87 -39.12
C ALA A 126 17.49 24.65 -39.75
N GLN A 127 17.15 25.81 -39.17
CA GLN A 127 16.10 26.71 -39.63
C GLN A 127 16.70 28.01 -40.17
N SER A 128 16.15 28.53 -41.27
CA SER A 128 16.43 29.90 -41.68
C SER A 128 15.63 30.92 -40.87
N ALA A 129 16.07 32.18 -40.90
CA ALA A 129 15.20 33.30 -40.60
C ALA A 129 13.89 33.19 -41.40
N TYR A 130 12.78 33.49 -40.73
CA TYR A 130 11.42 33.32 -41.21
C TYR A 130 11.09 31.85 -41.56
N GLY A 131 11.65 30.91 -40.81
CA GLY A 131 11.32 29.49 -40.86
C GLY A 131 10.03 29.14 -40.09
N PHE A 132 9.93 27.91 -39.59
CA PHE A 132 8.84 27.52 -38.70
C PHE A 132 8.95 28.26 -37.36
N THR A 133 7.81 28.70 -36.83
CA THR A 133 7.66 29.15 -35.45
C THR A 133 7.45 27.93 -34.53
N PRO A 134 8.07 27.87 -33.34
CA PRO A 134 7.85 26.75 -32.42
C PRO A 134 6.38 26.61 -32.04
N GLY A 135 5.86 25.37 -32.01
CA GLY A 135 4.46 25.07 -31.71
C GLY A 135 3.41 25.51 -32.74
N ALA A 136 3.78 26.24 -33.79
CA ALA A 136 2.85 26.64 -34.83
C ALA A 136 2.57 25.51 -35.85
N ALA A 137 1.40 25.55 -36.48
CA ALA A 137 1.12 24.77 -37.69
C ALA A 137 2.06 25.19 -38.85
N ASN A 138 1.97 24.50 -40.00
CA ASN A 138 2.69 24.94 -41.19
C ASN A 138 2.30 26.40 -41.56
N PRO A 139 3.26 27.30 -41.82
CA PRO A 139 2.97 28.70 -42.19
C PRO A 139 2.26 28.86 -43.55
N TRP A 140 1.96 27.78 -44.27
CA TRP A 140 1.15 27.74 -45.50
C TRP A 140 -0.18 27.02 -45.24
N GLU A 141 -1.29 27.66 -45.59
CA GLU A 141 -2.63 27.04 -45.62
C GLU A 141 -3.03 26.79 -47.07
N VAL A 142 -3.68 25.65 -47.37
CA VAL A 142 -4.30 25.40 -48.68
C VAL A 142 -5.40 26.43 -48.88
N TYR A 143 -5.43 27.10 -50.03
CA TYR A 143 -6.49 28.06 -50.32
C TYR A 143 -7.85 27.35 -50.52
N ALA A 144 -8.76 27.55 -49.58
CA ALA A 144 -10.16 27.17 -49.68
C ALA A 144 -11.06 28.41 -49.68
N GLU A 145 -12.14 28.40 -50.46
CA GLU A 145 -13.13 29.48 -50.43
C GLU A 145 -14.04 29.34 -49.20
N VAL A 146 -14.01 30.33 -48.31
CA VAL A 146 -14.84 30.34 -47.09
C VAL A 146 -16.29 30.65 -47.45
N ALA A 147 -17.19 29.73 -47.11
CA ALA A 147 -18.62 29.84 -47.39
C ALA A 147 -19.28 31.01 -46.65
N GLN A 148 -20.31 31.62 -47.24
CA GLN A 148 -21.13 32.62 -46.54
C GLN A 148 -21.94 31.97 -45.42
N TRP A 149 -22.01 32.61 -44.26
CA TRP A 149 -22.88 32.16 -43.17
C TRP A 149 -24.35 32.16 -43.58
N SER A 150 -25.06 31.11 -43.17
CA SER A 150 -26.49 30.90 -43.33
C SER A 150 -27.14 30.50 -42.01
N ALA A 151 -28.26 31.16 -41.67
CA ALA A 151 -29.06 30.88 -40.47
C ALA A 151 -29.72 29.49 -40.45
N THR A 152 -29.73 28.77 -41.58
CA THR A 152 -30.39 27.45 -41.71
C THR A 152 -29.41 26.28 -41.73
N THR A 153 -28.11 26.57 -41.70
CA THR A 153 -27.05 25.57 -41.78
C THR A 153 -26.62 25.20 -40.37
N THR A 154 -26.48 23.90 -40.12
CA THR A 154 -25.83 23.37 -38.93
C THR A 154 -24.32 23.45 -39.11
N TYR A 155 -23.63 23.99 -38.11
CA TYR A 155 -22.17 24.04 -38.06
C TYR A 155 -21.67 23.22 -36.88
N ASN A 156 -20.58 22.49 -37.08
CA ASN A 156 -19.86 21.72 -36.09
C ASN A 156 -18.55 22.42 -35.72
N LYS A 157 -17.85 21.91 -34.70
CA LYS A 157 -16.53 22.43 -34.30
C LYS A 157 -15.56 22.42 -35.50
N GLY A 158 -14.92 23.55 -35.75
CA GLY A 158 -13.98 23.77 -36.86
C GLY A 158 -14.59 24.30 -38.16
N ASP A 159 -15.93 24.37 -38.28
CA ASP A 159 -16.55 24.92 -39.50
C ASP A 159 -16.29 26.42 -39.61
N LYS A 160 -15.65 26.83 -40.72
CA LYS A 160 -15.34 28.22 -41.07
C LYS A 160 -16.43 28.83 -41.97
N VAL A 161 -16.88 30.03 -41.63
CA VAL A 161 -17.81 30.85 -42.43
C VAL A 161 -17.36 32.30 -42.49
N GLN A 162 -17.76 33.01 -43.55
CA GLN A 162 -17.64 34.46 -43.60
C GLN A 162 -19.00 35.15 -43.55
N LYS A 163 -19.01 36.34 -42.96
CA LYS A 163 -20.14 37.25 -43.00
C LYS A 163 -19.62 38.68 -42.98
N ASP A 164 -20.20 39.55 -43.81
CA ASP A 164 -19.84 40.97 -43.91
C ASP A 164 -18.32 41.26 -44.12
N GLY A 165 -17.61 40.30 -44.74
CA GLY A 165 -16.17 40.36 -45.01
C GLY A 165 -15.25 39.87 -43.88
N GLN A 166 -15.84 39.37 -42.78
CA GLN A 166 -15.15 38.82 -41.61
C GLN A 166 -15.35 37.30 -41.55
N GLU A 167 -14.29 36.55 -41.28
CA GLU A 167 -14.27 35.09 -41.06
C GLU A 167 -14.51 34.75 -39.60
N TYR A 168 -15.20 33.63 -39.38
CA TYR A 168 -15.55 33.07 -38.08
C TYR A 168 -15.44 31.55 -38.12
N GLU A 169 -15.01 30.96 -37.01
CA GLU A 169 -14.92 29.51 -36.77
C GLU A 169 -15.93 29.09 -35.70
N ALA A 170 -16.68 28.03 -35.95
CA ALA A 170 -17.54 27.42 -34.93
C ALA A 170 -16.68 26.61 -33.94
N LEU A 171 -16.75 26.92 -32.64
CA LEU A 171 -16.00 26.23 -31.58
C LEU A 171 -16.70 24.95 -31.08
N PHE A 172 -17.99 24.84 -31.35
CA PHE A 172 -18.85 23.70 -31.04
C PHE A 172 -20.12 23.78 -31.90
N TYR A 173 -21.01 22.79 -31.76
CA TYR A 173 -22.27 22.70 -32.50
C TYR A 173 -23.13 23.98 -32.38
N THR A 174 -23.55 24.55 -33.51
CA THR A 174 -24.49 25.69 -33.56
C THR A 174 -25.38 25.65 -34.80
N ILE A 175 -26.56 26.26 -34.70
CA ILE A 175 -27.46 26.54 -35.83
C ILE A 175 -28.21 27.85 -35.56
N GLY A 176 -28.26 28.74 -36.55
CA GLY A 176 -29.02 30.00 -36.46
C GLY A 176 -28.36 31.12 -35.65
N ASP A 177 -27.35 30.84 -34.81
CA ASP A 177 -26.57 31.87 -34.14
C ASP A 177 -25.78 32.68 -35.16
N ASP A 178 -26.03 33.99 -35.19
CA ASP A 178 -25.41 34.92 -36.13
C ASP A 178 -24.00 35.32 -35.66
N PRO A 179 -22.93 35.00 -36.40
CA PRO A 179 -21.56 35.29 -36.01
C PRO A 179 -21.22 36.79 -36.00
N SER A 180 -21.94 37.63 -36.76
CA SER A 180 -21.64 39.08 -36.77
C SER A 180 -22.17 39.83 -35.53
N LEU A 181 -22.84 39.12 -34.61
CA LEU A 181 -23.29 39.65 -33.33
C LEU A 181 -22.31 39.28 -32.20
N GLU A 182 -21.77 40.27 -31.48
CA GLU A 182 -20.86 40.06 -30.33
C GLU A 182 -21.41 39.08 -29.29
N ALA A 183 -22.72 39.03 -29.08
CA ALA A 183 -23.37 38.13 -28.13
C ALA A 183 -23.18 36.62 -28.44
N ASN A 184 -22.83 36.29 -29.68
CA ASN A 184 -22.55 34.94 -30.15
C ASN A 184 -21.04 34.70 -30.39
N GLN A 185 -20.19 35.71 -30.14
CA GLN A 185 -18.76 35.63 -30.36
C GLN A 185 -17.99 35.17 -29.12
N ASN A 186 -16.94 34.40 -29.36
CA ASN A 186 -16.01 33.86 -28.37
C ASN A 186 -14.56 34.13 -28.78
N PRO A 187 -14.09 35.39 -28.72
CA PRO A 187 -12.74 35.76 -29.18
C PRO A 187 -11.63 35.07 -28.39
N SER A 188 -11.89 34.71 -27.13
CA SER A 188 -10.94 34.06 -26.22
C SER A 188 -11.09 32.54 -26.13
N GLY A 189 -12.03 31.92 -26.86
CA GLY A 189 -12.39 30.50 -26.72
C GLY A 189 -13.15 30.15 -25.42
N THR A 190 -13.02 30.95 -24.36
CA THR A 190 -13.44 30.63 -22.99
C THR A 190 -14.84 31.09 -22.57
N ASN A 191 -15.58 31.86 -23.38
CA ASN A 191 -16.83 32.49 -22.92
C ASN A 191 -18.12 31.68 -23.19
N GLY A 192 -17.99 30.44 -23.69
CA GLY A 192 -19.13 29.55 -23.97
C GLY A 192 -20.02 29.99 -25.14
N ARG A 193 -19.54 30.84 -26.06
CA ARG A 193 -20.25 31.23 -27.28
C ARG A 193 -19.69 30.50 -28.52
N PRO A 194 -20.51 30.29 -29.57
CA PRO A 194 -20.14 29.39 -30.65
C PRO A 194 -19.10 29.95 -31.62
N TRP A 195 -19.00 31.26 -31.86
CA TRP A 195 -18.22 31.79 -32.99
C TRP A 195 -16.92 32.50 -32.57
N LYS A 196 -15.76 31.96 -32.94
CA LYS A 196 -14.46 32.64 -32.80
C LYS A 196 -14.20 33.52 -34.04
N PRO A 197 -14.07 34.86 -33.93
CA PRO A 197 -13.68 35.70 -35.06
C PRO A 197 -12.23 35.43 -35.46
N LEU A 198 -11.95 35.19 -36.76
CA LEU A 198 -10.62 34.87 -37.27
C LEU A 198 -9.90 36.06 -37.95
N GLY A 199 -10.63 36.86 -38.74
CA GLY A 199 -10.07 38.07 -39.37
C GLY A 199 -10.87 38.51 -40.60
N ALA A 200 -10.39 39.54 -41.30
CA ALA A 200 -10.94 39.91 -42.61
C ALA A 200 -10.54 38.86 -43.66
N VAL A 201 -11.49 38.43 -44.50
CA VAL A 201 -11.27 37.32 -45.44
C VAL A 201 -10.45 37.78 -46.65
N VAL A 202 -9.38 37.06 -46.97
CA VAL A 202 -8.59 37.30 -48.18
C VAL A 202 -9.17 36.51 -49.35
N THR A 203 -10.11 37.12 -50.08
CA THR A 203 -10.70 36.54 -51.29
C THR A 203 -9.86 36.86 -52.53
N TYR A 204 -9.48 35.84 -53.30
CA TYR A 204 -8.82 36.01 -54.60
C TYR A 204 -9.79 35.76 -55.75
N THR A 205 -9.70 36.55 -56.81
CA THR A 205 -10.43 36.30 -58.06
C THR A 205 -9.94 35.02 -58.75
N THR A 206 -10.79 34.39 -59.57
CA THR A 206 -10.41 33.24 -60.40
C THR A 206 -9.16 33.52 -61.25
N ASP A 207 -8.99 34.74 -61.75
CA ASP A 207 -7.79 35.13 -62.51
C ASP A 207 -6.54 35.21 -61.64
N GLN A 208 -6.63 35.67 -60.39
CA GLN A 208 -5.50 35.64 -59.45
C GLN A 208 -5.12 34.20 -59.06
N LEU A 209 -6.10 33.33 -58.84
CA LEU A 209 -5.89 31.92 -58.53
C LEU A 209 -5.27 31.15 -59.71
N ASN A 210 -5.68 31.46 -60.94
CA ASN A 210 -5.12 30.86 -62.16
C ASN A 210 -3.70 31.33 -62.48
N ASN A 211 -3.33 32.54 -62.04
CA ASN A 211 -2.02 33.17 -62.30
C ASN A 211 -1.16 33.27 -61.03
N ALA A 212 -1.44 32.48 -59.99
CA ALA A 212 -0.64 32.42 -58.77
C ALA A 212 0.81 32.02 -59.08
N PRO A 213 1.82 32.70 -58.50
CA PRO A 213 3.23 32.41 -58.77
C PRO A 213 3.63 31.06 -58.16
N GLU A 214 4.36 30.23 -58.90
CA GLU A 214 4.98 29.01 -58.37
C GLU A 214 5.94 29.34 -57.21
N PHE A 215 5.96 28.48 -56.20
CA PHE A 215 6.84 28.59 -55.04
C PHE A 215 8.32 28.72 -55.41
N ASN A 216 9.04 29.58 -54.69
CA ASN A 216 10.49 29.75 -54.81
C ASN A 216 11.12 29.88 -53.40
N SER A 217 11.95 28.89 -53.03
CA SER A 217 12.58 28.82 -51.72
C SER A 217 13.47 30.01 -51.36
N SER A 218 13.97 30.77 -52.34
CA SER A 218 14.81 31.96 -52.09
C SER A 218 13.99 33.21 -51.78
N THR A 219 12.70 33.23 -52.14
CA THR A 219 11.80 34.37 -51.92
C THR A 219 11.37 34.44 -50.46
N LEU A 220 11.40 35.65 -49.89
CA LEU A 220 10.78 35.97 -48.61
C LEU A 220 9.34 36.41 -48.88
N TYR A 221 8.38 35.68 -48.34
CA TYR A 221 6.95 35.94 -48.51
C TYR A 221 6.41 36.67 -47.27
N GLU A 222 5.57 37.68 -47.46
CA GLU A 222 4.83 38.33 -46.37
C GLU A 222 3.50 37.58 -46.12
N SER A 223 2.95 37.67 -44.90
CA SER A 223 1.62 37.11 -44.59
C SER A 223 0.55 37.57 -45.60
N GLY A 224 -0.34 36.66 -45.98
CA GLY A 224 -1.36 36.85 -47.02
C GLY A 224 -0.86 36.65 -48.46
N THR A 225 0.37 36.16 -48.67
CA THR A 225 0.86 35.94 -50.05
C THR A 225 0.34 34.64 -50.64
N LEU A 226 -0.35 34.75 -51.79
CA LEU A 226 -0.80 33.64 -52.62
C LEU A 226 0.37 33.07 -53.46
N ILE A 227 0.53 31.75 -53.45
CA ILE A 227 1.45 30.99 -54.30
C ILE A 227 0.75 29.75 -54.88
N ARG A 228 1.41 29.09 -55.83
CA ARG A 228 1.09 27.72 -56.25
C ARG A 228 2.23 26.75 -55.87
N TYR A 229 1.87 25.55 -55.45
CA TYR A 229 2.80 24.47 -55.12
C TYR A 229 2.14 23.12 -55.45
N ASN A 230 2.84 22.23 -56.15
CA ASN A 230 2.32 20.93 -56.65
C ASN A 230 0.97 20.98 -57.40
N GLY A 231 0.61 22.15 -57.95
CA GLY A 231 -0.65 22.37 -58.67
C GLY A 231 -1.80 22.92 -57.83
N GLU A 232 -1.63 22.99 -56.50
CA GLU A 232 -2.59 23.58 -55.56
C GLU A 232 -2.17 25.00 -55.15
N ASN A 233 -3.15 25.84 -54.83
CA ASN A 233 -2.92 27.22 -54.38
C ASN A 233 -2.81 27.26 -52.85
N TYR A 234 -1.84 28.03 -52.33
CA TYR A 234 -1.61 28.20 -50.90
C TYR A 234 -1.47 29.68 -50.55
N VAL A 235 -1.85 30.02 -49.31
CA VAL A 235 -1.68 31.36 -48.74
C VAL A 235 -0.75 31.26 -47.55
N SER A 236 0.26 32.14 -47.47
CA SER A 236 1.10 32.20 -46.28
C SER A 236 0.36 32.87 -45.12
N GLN A 237 0.33 32.22 -43.97
CA GLN A 237 -0.28 32.72 -42.74
C GLN A 237 0.65 33.69 -42.02
N ALA A 238 1.96 33.44 -42.11
CA ALA A 238 3.01 34.26 -41.55
C ALA A 238 3.99 34.76 -42.63
N LYS A 239 4.91 35.62 -42.21
CA LYS A 239 6.10 35.96 -42.99
C LYS A 239 7.04 34.76 -43.02
N VAL A 240 7.40 34.25 -44.20
CA VAL A 240 8.06 32.94 -44.35
C VAL A 240 9.13 32.91 -45.46
N GLN A 241 10.20 32.15 -45.26
CA GLN A 241 11.25 31.88 -46.24
C GLN A 241 11.69 30.40 -46.18
N LYS A 242 12.03 29.80 -47.33
CA LYS A 242 12.55 28.42 -47.52
C LYS A 242 11.65 27.26 -47.09
N VAL A 243 10.70 27.45 -46.18
CA VAL A 243 9.67 26.46 -45.82
C VAL A 243 8.69 26.27 -46.97
N THR A 244 8.35 25.03 -47.29
CA THR A 244 7.37 24.64 -48.31
C THR A 244 6.02 24.21 -47.67
N PRO A 245 4.92 24.18 -48.44
CA PRO A 245 3.64 23.68 -47.92
C PRO A 245 3.61 22.19 -47.57
N ALA A 246 4.63 21.40 -47.96
CA ALA A 246 4.73 19.97 -47.63
C ALA A 246 5.61 19.69 -46.40
N ASP A 247 6.33 20.69 -45.87
CA ASP A 247 7.21 20.49 -44.72
C ASP A 247 6.40 20.39 -43.40
N THR A 248 6.91 19.62 -42.44
CA THR A 248 6.37 19.56 -41.08
C THR A 248 7.19 20.44 -40.13
N ASN A 249 6.57 20.94 -39.06
CA ASN A 249 7.28 21.75 -38.07
C ASN A 249 8.41 20.91 -37.41
N PRO A 250 9.69 21.32 -37.48
CA PRO A 250 10.81 20.57 -36.91
C PRO A 250 11.09 20.91 -35.45
N TRP A 251 10.40 21.89 -34.87
CA TRP A 251 10.46 22.23 -33.45
C TRP A 251 9.67 21.23 -32.61
N LYS A 252 10.29 20.72 -31.55
CA LYS A 252 9.63 19.89 -30.53
C LYS A 252 9.81 20.51 -29.16
N ILE A 253 8.88 20.23 -28.24
CA ILE A 253 9.04 20.60 -26.84
C ILE A 253 10.31 19.93 -26.29
N TYR A 254 11.14 20.72 -25.63
CA TYR A 254 12.38 20.27 -25.01
C TYR A 254 12.28 20.40 -23.50
N ILE A 255 12.60 19.31 -22.81
CA ILE A 255 12.59 19.22 -21.35
C ILE A 255 13.98 18.76 -20.95
N ASP A 256 14.65 19.55 -20.10
CA ASP A 256 15.96 19.19 -19.58
C ASP A 256 15.81 18.25 -18.38
N TRP A 257 15.77 16.95 -18.65
CA TRP A 257 15.69 15.90 -17.63
C TRP A 257 17.01 15.63 -16.89
N SER A 258 18.04 16.46 -17.11
CA SER A 258 19.36 16.28 -16.49
C SER A 258 19.27 16.31 -14.97
N GLY A 259 19.52 15.17 -14.33
CA GLY A 259 19.46 15.01 -12.87
C GLY A 259 18.13 14.53 -12.32
N THR A 260 17.01 14.61 -13.06
CA THR A 260 15.67 14.25 -12.54
C THR A 260 15.62 12.82 -11.98
N LYS A 261 16.18 11.84 -12.71
CA LYS A 261 16.33 10.45 -12.25
C LYS A 261 17.05 10.29 -10.90
N ALA A 262 18.02 11.16 -10.62
CA ALA A 262 18.79 11.12 -9.37
C ALA A 262 18.04 11.80 -8.21
N MET A 263 17.19 12.79 -8.53
CA MET A 263 16.32 13.45 -7.56
C MET A 263 15.23 12.53 -7.03
N VAL A 264 14.63 11.70 -7.90
CA VAL A 264 13.57 10.72 -7.51
C VAL A 264 14.10 9.37 -7.03
N GLY A 265 15.41 9.13 -7.08
CA GLY A 265 16.01 7.83 -6.75
C GLY A 265 15.56 6.68 -7.67
N THR A 266 15.85 5.45 -7.27
CA THR A 266 15.47 4.23 -8.00
C THR A 266 14.76 3.28 -7.03
N PRO A 267 13.60 2.69 -7.41
CA PRO A 267 12.91 1.73 -6.55
C PRO A 267 13.75 0.49 -6.32
N SER A 268 13.70 -0.04 -5.10
CA SER A 268 14.48 -1.19 -4.64
C SER A 268 13.72 -2.52 -4.79
N SER A 269 12.40 -2.45 -4.95
CA SER A 269 11.47 -3.58 -5.06
C SER A 269 10.69 -3.53 -6.37
N ALA A 270 10.13 -4.67 -6.79
CA ALA A 270 9.15 -4.70 -7.87
C ALA A 270 7.79 -4.18 -7.38
N TRP A 271 6.99 -3.63 -8.29
CA TRP A 271 5.62 -3.24 -8.00
C TRP A 271 4.77 -4.48 -7.61
N PRO A 272 4.08 -4.49 -6.45
CA PRO A 272 3.28 -5.64 -6.00
C PRO A 272 2.12 -5.98 -6.93
N ALA A 273 1.71 -7.25 -6.96
CA ALA A 273 0.50 -7.68 -7.67
C ALA A 273 -0.77 -7.14 -7.00
N HIS A 274 -0.77 -7.12 -5.66
CA HIS A 274 -1.83 -6.57 -4.82
C HIS A 274 -1.28 -5.35 -4.07
N VAL A 275 -1.80 -4.16 -4.39
CA VAL A 275 -1.24 -2.89 -3.90
C VAL A 275 -2.30 -1.93 -3.38
N TYR A 276 -2.06 -1.35 -2.20
CA TYR A 276 -2.70 -0.12 -1.76
C TYR A 276 -1.86 1.08 -2.22
N ALA A 277 -2.41 1.86 -3.14
CA ALA A 277 -1.77 3.04 -3.73
C ALA A 277 -2.71 4.26 -3.66
N PRO A 278 -2.82 4.92 -2.49
CA PRO A 278 -3.62 6.13 -2.34
C PRO A 278 -3.07 7.28 -3.20
N TYR A 279 -3.97 8.13 -3.69
CA TYR A 279 -3.61 9.28 -4.48
C TYR A 279 -3.00 10.38 -3.61
N VAL A 280 -1.94 11.01 -4.10
CA VAL A 280 -1.33 12.19 -3.50
C VAL A 280 -1.47 13.32 -4.51
N ASP A 281 -2.28 14.34 -4.20
CA ASP A 281 -2.26 15.59 -4.96
C ASP A 281 -0.90 16.26 -4.72
N TYR A 282 -0.01 16.06 -5.69
CA TYR A 282 1.38 16.47 -5.70
C TYR A 282 1.53 17.94 -6.14
N THR A 283 0.44 18.70 -6.08
CA THR A 283 0.41 20.14 -6.37
C THR A 283 0.06 20.98 -5.13
N LEU A 284 -0.33 20.33 -4.03
CA LEU A 284 -0.62 21.00 -2.76
C LEU A 284 0.65 21.58 -2.12
N ASN A 285 0.48 22.71 -1.42
CA ASN A 285 1.56 23.35 -0.65
C ASN A 285 2.04 22.47 0.53
N SER A 286 1.17 21.58 1.02
CA SER A 286 1.47 20.61 2.07
C SER A 286 1.31 19.21 1.48
N LEU A 287 2.36 18.40 1.60
CA LEU A 287 2.41 17.03 1.09
C LEU A 287 2.70 16.07 2.24
N PRO A 288 2.19 14.82 2.17
CA PRO A 288 2.42 13.84 3.22
C PRO A 288 3.88 13.38 3.21
N ASP A 289 4.41 13.04 4.38
CA ASP A 289 5.71 12.38 4.47
C ASP A 289 5.57 10.90 4.09
N LEU A 290 5.79 10.63 2.81
CA LEU A 290 5.70 9.30 2.20
C LEU A 290 6.62 8.28 2.89
N ALA A 291 7.82 8.69 3.31
CA ALA A 291 8.79 7.80 3.94
C ALA A 291 8.37 7.44 5.37
N SER A 292 7.83 8.40 6.12
CA SER A 292 7.23 8.13 7.44
C SER A 292 5.96 7.29 7.34
N LEU A 293 5.11 7.50 6.33
CA LEU A 293 3.92 6.69 6.08
C LEU A 293 4.26 5.23 5.75
N ALA A 294 5.30 5.00 4.93
CA ALA A 294 5.80 3.66 4.65
C ALA A 294 6.31 2.95 5.93
N LYS A 295 7.08 3.66 6.77
CA LYS A 295 7.67 3.11 8.01
C LYS A 295 6.64 2.85 9.12
N ASN A 296 5.69 3.76 9.32
CA ASN A 296 4.84 3.81 10.52
C ASN A 296 3.37 3.39 10.26
N GLN A 297 2.88 3.50 9.01
CA GLN A 297 1.51 3.13 8.62
C GLN A 297 1.47 2.02 7.56
N ASN A 298 2.62 1.48 7.15
CA ASN A 298 2.75 0.48 6.07
C ASN A 298 2.20 0.93 4.70
N VAL A 299 2.01 2.23 4.49
CA VAL A 299 1.61 2.79 3.19
C VAL A 299 2.86 2.97 2.34
N THR A 300 3.24 1.92 1.61
CA THR A 300 4.51 1.83 0.89
C THR A 300 4.44 2.26 -0.58
N HIS A 301 3.24 2.41 -1.13
CA HIS A 301 3.02 2.74 -2.54
C HIS A 301 2.04 3.90 -2.66
N PHE A 302 2.23 4.77 -3.66
CA PHE A 302 1.39 5.97 -3.86
C PHE A 302 1.17 6.26 -5.34
N THR A 303 0.05 6.94 -5.63
CA THR A 303 -0.27 7.46 -6.97
C THR A 303 -0.07 8.97 -6.97
N MET A 304 1.01 9.45 -7.61
CA MET A 304 1.33 10.88 -7.65
C MET A 304 0.48 11.56 -8.71
N ALA A 305 -0.37 12.49 -8.28
CA ALA A 305 -1.45 13.07 -9.06
C ALA A 305 -1.33 14.61 -9.13
N PHE A 306 -1.50 15.28 -10.27
CA PHE A 306 -1.62 14.77 -11.64
C PHE A 306 -0.61 15.47 -12.56
N VAL A 307 -0.07 14.70 -13.50
CA VAL A 307 0.62 15.26 -14.67
C VAL A 307 -0.41 15.66 -15.70
N VAL A 308 -0.37 16.92 -16.13
CA VAL A 308 -1.28 17.51 -17.13
C VAL A 308 -0.49 18.32 -18.15
N ALA A 309 -1.11 18.66 -19.27
CA ALA A 309 -0.55 19.66 -20.17
C ALA A 309 -0.56 21.03 -19.49
N LYS A 310 0.48 21.84 -19.73
CA LYS A 310 0.61 23.22 -19.22
C LYS A 310 -0.65 24.06 -19.45
N ASP A 311 -1.26 23.90 -20.62
CA ASP A 311 -2.54 24.46 -21.01
C ASP A 311 -3.12 23.63 -22.18
N ALA A 312 -4.28 24.03 -22.71
CA ALA A 312 -5.00 23.27 -23.74
C ALA A 312 -4.29 23.25 -25.12
N ASP A 313 -3.41 24.21 -25.40
CA ASP A 313 -2.74 24.37 -26.70
C ASP A 313 -1.24 23.98 -26.63
N THR A 314 -0.68 23.85 -25.44
CA THR A 314 0.74 23.57 -25.21
C THR A 314 0.98 22.13 -24.74
N CYS A 315 1.49 21.30 -25.65
CA CYS A 315 1.93 19.92 -25.40
C CYS A 315 3.21 19.83 -24.52
N LEU A 316 3.18 20.38 -23.31
CA LEU A 316 4.26 20.36 -22.32
C LEU A 316 3.74 19.76 -21.00
N PRO A 317 4.24 18.60 -20.54
CA PRO A 317 3.88 18.04 -19.24
C PRO A 317 4.32 18.91 -18.06
N THR A 318 3.42 19.02 -17.08
CA THR A 318 3.58 19.79 -15.83
C THR A 318 2.83 19.08 -14.70
N TRP A 319 3.19 19.34 -13.45
CA TRP A 319 2.35 18.98 -12.29
C TRP A 319 1.26 20.03 -12.11
N GLY A 320 0.01 19.66 -12.44
CA GLY A 320 -1.18 20.52 -12.31
C GLY A 320 -1.11 21.92 -12.93
N THR A 321 -0.30 22.13 -13.98
CA THR A 321 0.08 23.46 -14.53
C THR A 321 0.94 24.35 -13.61
N ALA A 322 1.12 23.97 -12.35
CA ALA A 322 1.80 24.75 -11.32
C ALA A 322 3.32 24.57 -11.31
N TYR A 323 3.81 23.35 -11.54
CA TYR A 323 5.25 23.03 -11.44
C TYR A 323 5.79 22.32 -12.68
N ASN A 324 7.06 22.59 -12.99
CA ASN A 324 7.79 21.94 -14.09
C ASN A 324 8.02 20.46 -13.75
N ILE A 325 7.88 19.57 -14.74
CA ILE A 325 8.00 18.13 -14.49
C ILE A 325 9.45 17.64 -14.35
N ASN A 326 10.45 18.38 -14.83
CA ASN A 326 11.86 17.97 -14.74
C ASN A 326 12.58 18.48 -13.48
N ASP A 327 12.05 19.54 -12.89
CA ASP A 327 12.68 20.32 -11.81
C ASP A 327 11.60 20.67 -10.77
N TYR A 328 11.30 19.70 -9.90
CA TYR A 328 10.34 19.86 -8.81
C TYR A 328 10.98 19.44 -7.48
N THR A 329 11.04 20.39 -6.54
CA THR A 329 11.77 20.26 -5.27
C THR A 329 11.28 19.11 -4.39
N GLN A 330 10.04 18.66 -4.58
CA GLN A 330 9.42 17.59 -3.80
C GLN A 330 9.88 16.18 -4.23
N TYR A 331 10.64 16.03 -5.32
CA TYR A 331 11.14 14.74 -5.77
C TYR A 331 12.03 14.01 -4.74
N SER A 332 12.64 14.77 -3.81
CA SER A 332 13.29 14.24 -2.62
C SER A 332 12.38 13.32 -1.78
N LYS A 333 11.06 13.56 -1.73
CA LYS A 333 10.09 12.71 -1.02
C LYS A 333 9.86 11.36 -1.72
N ILE A 334 9.84 11.33 -3.06
CA ILE A 334 9.78 10.07 -3.83
C ILE A 334 11.06 9.25 -3.62
N LYS A 335 12.21 9.91 -3.59
CA LYS A 335 13.49 9.26 -3.28
C LYS A 335 13.52 8.69 -1.86
N ALA A 336 13.11 9.46 -0.86
CA ALA A 336 13.05 9.02 0.53
C ALA A 336 12.10 7.82 0.72
N LEU A 337 10.97 7.79 0.00
CA LEU A 337 10.07 6.63 -0.05
C LEU A 337 10.77 5.38 -0.63
N ARG A 338 11.48 5.52 -1.75
CA ARG A 338 12.21 4.42 -2.40
C ARG A 338 13.38 3.90 -1.57
N GLU A 339 14.05 4.79 -0.84
CA GLU A 339 15.05 4.44 0.18
C GLU A 339 14.41 3.75 1.41
N ALA A 340 13.14 4.03 1.70
CA ALA A 340 12.33 3.30 2.70
C ALA A 340 11.69 1.99 2.16
N GLY A 341 11.96 1.60 0.91
CA GLY A 341 11.47 0.35 0.31
C GLY A 341 10.16 0.44 -0.47
N GLY A 342 9.58 1.63 -0.62
CA GLY A 342 8.38 1.89 -1.41
C GLY A 342 8.64 2.23 -2.88
N ASP A 343 7.57 2.52 -3.63
CA ASP A 343 7.64 3.08 -4.99
C ASP A 343 6.40 3.94 -5.29
N VAL A 344 6.39 4.63 -6.43
CA VAL A 344 5.25 5.42 -6.91
C VAL A 344 4.85 5.04 -8.32
N MET A 345 3.55 5.16 -8.60
CA MET A 345 3.07 5.38 -9.96
C MET A 345 2.77 6.88 -10.16
N VAL A 346 2.71 7.32 -11.40
CA VAL A 346 2.28 8.69 -11.75
C VAL A 346 0.97 8.62 -12.51
N SER A 347 0.00 9.45 -12.12
CA SER A 347 -1.27 9.58 -12.83
C SER A 347 -1.26 10.78 -13.78
N ILE A 348 -1.69 10.55 -15.02
CA ILE A 348 -1.80 11.56 -16.08
C ILE A 348 -3.28 11.85 -16.35
N GLY A 349 -3.75 13.05 -16.02
CA GLY A 349 -5.14 13.50 -16.25
C GLY A 349 -5.82 14.05 -15.00
N GLY A 350 -6.94 13.46 -14.60
CA GLY A 350 -7.79 13.88 -13.49
C GLY A 350 -8.77 15.01 -13.85
N ALA A 351 -9.56 15.44 -12.85
CA ALA A 351 -10.73 16.30 -13.02
C ALA A 351 -10.46 17.69 -13.61
N ASN A 352 -9.25 18.21 -13.38
CA ASN A 352 -8.89 19.59 -13.70
C ASN A 352 -7.79 19.68 -14.76
N ASN A 353 -7.82 20.77 -15.53
CA ASN A 353 -6.91 21.07 -16.65
C ASN A 353 -7.09 20.15 -17.87
N SER A 354 -6.17 20.27 -18.84
CA SER A 354 -6.19 19.47 -20.07
C SER A 354 -5.19 18.30 -19.96
N PRO A 355 -5.60 17.05 -20.21
CA PRO A 355 -4.66 15.93 -20.26
C PRO A 355 -3.76 16.06 -21.49
N LEU A 356 -2.56 15.47 -21.43
CA LEU A 356 -1.60 15.51 -22.53
C LEU A 356 -2.18 15.07 -23.88
N ALA A 357 -3.08 14.08 -23.90
CA ALA A 357 -3.70 13.59 -25.13
C ALA A 357 -4.69 14.58 -25.80
N ALA A 358 -5.17 15.58 -25.06
CA ALA A 358 -5.99 16.66 -25.59
C ALA A 358 -5.13 17.77 -26.22
N ALA A 359 -4.06 18.20 -25.53
CA ALA A 359 -3.18 19.27 -26.00
C ALA A 359 -2.15 18.82 -27.06
N CYS A 360 -1.68 17.56 -26.99
CA CYS A 360 -0.76 16.99 -27.97
C CYS A 360 -1.51 16.47 -29.19
N THR A 361 -1.39 17.18 -30.30
CA THR A 361 -2.00 16.80 -31.60
C THR A 361 -1.18 15.78 -32.38
N ASP A 362 0.13 15.66 -32.10
CA ASP A 362 1.03 14.67 -32.70
C ASP A 362 1.22 13.45 -31.78
N VAL A 363 0.90 12.25 -32.29
CA VAL A 363 0.99 10.98 -31.55
C VAL A 363 2.42 10.60 -31.19
N SER A 364 3.42 10.94 -32.03
CA SER A 364 4.83 10.65 -31.76
C SER A 364 5.38 11.53 -30.64
N GLN A 365 4.96 12.80 -30.58
CA GLN A 365 5.30 13.69 -29.47
C GLN A 365 4.64 13.21 -28.17
N LEU A 366 3.36 12.83 -28.22
CA LEU A 366 2.65 12.30 -27.05
C LEU A 366 3.30 11.01 -26.52
N GLN A 367 3.68 10.09 -27.42
CA GLN A 367 4.41 8.86 -27.08
C GLN A 367 5.76 9.16 -26.42
N GLN A 368 6.53 10.12 -26.96
CA GLN A 368 7.79 10.53 -26.36
C GLN A 368 7.60 11.09 -24.95
N HIS A 369 6.55 11.90 -24.71
CA HIS A 369 6.26 12.39 -23.35
C HIS A 369 5.94 11.25 -22.37
N TYR A 370 5.13 10.26 -22.76
CA TYR A 370 4.85 9.10 -21.91
C TYR A 370 6.11 8.26 -21.64
N TYR A 371 6.96 8.07 -22.65
CA TYR A 371 8.25 7.43 -22.51
C TYR A 371 9.17 8.20 -21.54
N ASP A 372 9.32 9.51 -21.75
CA ASP A 372 10.21 10.37 -20.97
C ASP A 372 9.79 10.51 -19.50
N ILE A 373 8.48 10.56 -19.21
CA ILE A 373 7.95 10.60 -17.84
C ILE A 373 8.37 9.33 -17.08
N VAL A 374 8.09 8.17 -17.66
CA VAL A 374 8.45 6.87 -17.08
C VAL A 374 9.95 6.73 -16.94
N GLU A 375 10.70 7.14 -17.96
CA GLU A 375 12.16 7.05 -17.98
C GLU A 375 12.79 7.95 -16.91
N ASN A 376 12.41 9.23 -16.83
CA ASN A 376 13.11 10.20 -16.00
C ASN A 376 12.60 10.27 -14.56
N LEU A 377 11.40 9.74 -14.28
CA LEU A 377 10.92 9.51 -12.91
C LEU A 377 11.20 8.07 -12.41
N ASN A 378 11.92 7.25 -13.19
CA ASN A 378 12.25 5.84 -12.91
C ASN A 378 11.01 5.01 -12.51
N LEU A 379 9.92 5.12 -13.26
CA LEU A 379 8.65 4.45 -12.94
C LEU A 379 8.60 3.02 -13.46
N ASN A 380 7.95 2.15 -12.68
CA ASN A 380 7.52 0.82 -13.12
C ASN A 380 6.06 0.79 -13.60
N VAL A 381 5.25 1.78 -13.19
CA VAL A 381 3.80 1.85 -13.43
C VAL A 381 3.38 3.28 -13.76
N LEU A 382 2.43 3.42 -14.68
CA LEU A 382 1.83 4.69 -15.09
C LEU A 382 0.30 4.55 -15.09
N ASP A 383 -0.40 5.52 -14.52
CA ASP A 383 -1.86 5.63 -14.52
C ASP A 383 -2.32 6.72 -15.48
N PHE A 384 -3.50 6.52 -16.07
CA PHE A 384 -4.21 7.52 -16.86
C PHE A 384 -5.60 7.70 -16.26
N ASP A 385 -5.81 8.84 -15.62
CA ASP A 385 -7.10 9.21 -15.05
C ASP A 385 -7.92 9.99 -16.09
N ILE A 386 -9.00 9.39 -16.57
CA ILE A 386 -9.72 9.79 -17.78
C ILE A 386 -11.17 10.09 -17.42
N GLU A 387 -11.42 11.34 -17.07
CA GLU A 387 -12.68 11.77 -16.47
C GLU A 387 -13.19 13.12 -17.01
N GLY A 388 -14.23 13.67 -16.36
CA GLY A 388 -14.89 14.90 -16.80
C GLY A 388 -15.34 14.85 -18.26
N THR A 389 -15.04 15.90 -19.03
CA THR A 389 -15.31 15.93 -20.48
C THR A 389 -14.37 15.05 -21.30
N TRP A 390 -13.23 14.62 -20.74
CA TRP A 390 -12.18 13.90 -21.46
C TRP A 390 -12.46 12.41 -21.63
N VAL A 391 -13.41 11.84 -20.86
CA VAL A 391 -13.90 10.47 -21.06
C VAL A 391 -14.79 10.34 -22.31
N ALA A 392 -15.40 11.44 -22.77
CA ALA A 392 -16.23 11.50 -23.97
C ALA A 392 -15.49 12.07 -25.20
N ASP A 393 -14.25 12.54 -25.05
CA ASP A 393 -13.45 13.07 -26.16
C ASP A 393 -12.73 11.94 -26.91
N HIS A 394 -13.45 11.34 -27.85
CA HIS A 394 -12.95 10.22 -28.65
C HIS A 394 -11.63 10.54 -29.38
N ASP A 395 -11.36 11.79 -29.74
CA ASP A 395 -10.13 12.17 -30.45
C ASP A 395 -8.90 12.10 -29.54
N SER A 396 -8.97 12.59 -28.30
CA SER A 396 -7.88 12.42 -27.33
C SER A 396 -7.76 10.98 -26.83
N ILE A 397 -8.87 10.25 -26.69
CA ILE A 397 -8.85 8.81 -26.37
C ILE A 397 -8.11 8.02 -27.46
N ASN A 398 -8.44 8.28 -28.73
CA ASN A 398 -7.83 7.62 -29.87
C ASN A 398 -6.31 7.89 -29.91
N ARG A 399 -5.89 9.16 -29.73
CA ARG A 399 -4.47 9.54 -29.66
C ARG A 399 -3.75 8.94 -28.44
N ARG A 400 -4.37 8.96 -27.25
CA ARG A 400 -3.83 8.37 -26.01
C ARG A 400 -3.49 6.91 -26.23
N ASN A 401 -4.47 6.12 -26.67
CA ASN A 401 -4.33 4.67 -26.84
C ASN A 401 -3.27 4.31 -27.91
N GLU A 402 -3.13 5.11 -28.97
CA GLU A 402 -2.08 4.93 -29.97
C GLU A 402 -0.68 5.24 -29.42
N ALA A 403 -0.53 6.37 -28.71
CA ALA A 403 0.73 6.78 -28.09
C ALA A 403 1.16 5.81 -26.97
N VAL A 404 0.23 5.35 -26.13
CA VAL A 404 0.47 4.33 -25.09
C VAL A 404 0.95 3.03 -25.73
N LYS A 405 0.29 2.55 -26.80
CA LYS A 405 0.72 1.33 -27.48
C LYS A 405 2.14 1.46 -28.05
N ALA A 406 2.45 2.59 -28.68
CA ALA A 406 3.77 2.83 -29.24
C ALA A 406 4.86 2.94 -28.13
N ALA A 407 4.56 3.54 -26.98
CA ALA A 407 5.45 3.53 -25.82
C ALA A 407 5.68 2.10 -25.28
N GLN A 408 4.62 1.29 -25.18
CA GLN A 408 4.73 -0.12 -24.78
C GLN A 408 5.59 -0.96 -25.72
N ASP A 409 5.47 -0.76 -27.04
CA ASP A 409 6.32 -1.45 -28.01
C ASP A 409 7.79 -1.03 -27.89
N GLN A 410 8.07 0.24 -27.59
CA GLN A 410 9.43 0.72 -27.33
C GLN A 410 10.02 0.11 -26.05
N TRP A 411 9.34 0.21 -24.91
CA TRP A 411 9.82 -0.40 -23.65
C TRP A 411 10.04 -1.92 -23.81
N LYS A 412 9.13 -2.61 -24.52
CA LYS A 412 9.27 -4.04 -24.82
C LYS A 412 10.49 -4.36 -25.69
N ALA A 413 10.81 -3.52 -26.67
CA ALA A 413 12.03 -3.66 -27.48
C ALA A 413 13.31 -3.43 -26.67
N GLU A 414 13.24 -2.59 -25.62
CA GLU A 414 14.30 -2.36 -24.63
C GLU A 414 14.39 -3.46 -23.55
N GLY A 415 13.46 -4.43 -23.54
CA GLY A 415 13.40 -5.49 -22.54
C GLY A 415 12.79 -5.07 -21.19
N ARG A 416 12.09 -3.93 -21.16
CA ARG A 416 11.39 -3.38 -19.99
C ARG A 416 9.92 -3.79 -20.00
N SER A 417 9.33 -3.84 -18.81
CA SER A 417 7.89 -3.97 -18.61
C SER A 417 7.42 -2.79 -17.77
N VAL A 418 6.41 -2.07 -18.24
CA VAL A 418 5.81 -0.92 -17.54
C VAL A 418 4.31 -1.19 -17.45
N GLY A 419 3.78 -1.20 -16.22
CA GLY A 419 2.36 -1.40 -15.98
C GLY A 419 1.56 -0.16 -16.41
N ILE A 420 0.47 -0.36 -17.16
CA ILE A 420 -0.44 0.73 -17.54
C ILE A 420 -1.79 0.51 -16.88
N TRP A 421 -2.18 1.43 -16.02
CA TRP A 421 -3.50 1.48 -15.39
C TRP A 421 -4.32 2.59 -16.02
N TYR A 422 -5.62 2.35 -16.26
CA TYR A 422 -6.58 3.40 -16.59
C TYR A 422 -7.54 3.57 -15.42
N THR A 423 -7.64 4.79 -14.90
CA THR A 423 -8.59 5.19 -13.87
C THR A 423 -9.80 5.85 -14.53
N LEU A 424 -11.00 5.34 -14.22
CA LEU A 424 -12.25 5.71 -14.91
C LEU A 424 -13.39 6.00 -13.91
N PRO A 425 -14.29 6.96 -14.23
CA PRO A 425 -15.53 7.16 -13.47
C PRO A 425 -16.48 5.98 -13.65
N ILE A 426 -17.14 5.54 -12.57
CA ILE A 426 -18.06 4.39 -12.59
C ILE A 426 -19.35 4.66 -11.81
N LEU A 427 -20.45 4.05 -12.25
CA LEU A 427 -21.70 3.99 -11.47
C LEU A 427 -21.83 2.62 -10.78
N PRO A 428 -22.70 2.44 -9.77
CA PRO A 428 -22.96 1.12 -9.17
C PRO A 428 -23.53 0.09 -10.18
N THR A 429 -23.90 0.54 -11.39
CA THR A 429 -24.35 -0.24 -12.55
C THR A 429 -23.25 -0.50 -13.59
N GLY A 430 -21.99 -0.13 -13.31
CA GLY A 430 -20.87 -0.26 -14.24
C GLY A 430 -20.46 1.06 -14.93
N LEU A 431 -19.47 0.96 -15.81
CA LEU A 431 -18.98 2.05 -16.68
C LEU A 431 -20.09 2.49 -17.66
N THR A 432 -20.08 3.77 -18.01
CA THR A 432 -20.91 4.34 -19.10
C THR A 432 -20.40 3.90 -20.47
N ASP A 433 -21.18 4.16 -21.53
CA ASP A 433 -20.77 3.89 -22.92
C ASP A 433 -19.45 4.58 -23.28
N ASP A 434 -19.21 5.80 -22.77
CA ASP A 434 -17.94 6.54 -22.97
C ASP A 434 -16.77 5.85 -22.25
N GLY A 435 -16.94 5.44 -20.98
CA GLY A 435 -15.92 4.67 -20.25
C GLY A 435 -15.63 3.31 -20.90
N LEU A 436 -16.65 2.65 -21.44
CA LEU A 436 -16.49 1.44 -22.25
C LEU A 436 -15.77 1.72 -23.58
N TYR A 437 -15.98 2.88 -24.21
CA TYR A 437 -15.27 3.26 -25.45
C TYR A 437 -13.76 3.36 -25.21
N VAL A 438 -13.32 3.97 -24.09
CA VAL A 438 -11.89 4.05 -23.72
C VAL A 438 -11.22 2.68 -23.72
N LEU A 439 -11.85 1.69 -23.07
CA LEU A 439 -11.30 0.33 -22.93
C LEU A 439 -11.39 -0.49 -24.23
N ASN A 440 -12.48 -0.33 -24.99
CA ASN A 440 -12.65 -1.02 -26.28
C ASN A 440 -11.64 -0.50 -27.32
N ASP A 441 -11.39 0.81 -27.37
CA ASP A 441 -10.37 1.38 -28.25
C ASP A 441 -8.94 0.98 -27.82
N ALA A 442 -8.67 0.94 -26.51
CA ALA A 442 -7.40 0.43 -25.98
C ALA A 442 -7.15 -1.03 -26.42
N LYS A 443 -8.16 -1.90 -26.28
CA LYS A 443 -8.09 -3.28 -26.79
C LYS A 443 -7.93 -3.33 -28.31
N ALA A 444 -8.64 -2.48 -29.07
CA ALA A 444 -8.56 -2.44 -30.53
C ALA A 444 -7.18 -2.02 -31.05
N LYS A 445 -6.50 -1.08 -30.36
CA LYS A 445 -5.10 -0.70 -30.64
C LYS A 445 -4.07 -1.68 -30.05
N GLY A 446 -4.52 -2.66 -29.25
CA GLY A 446 -3.67 -3.69 -28.64
C GLY A 446 -2.85 -3.20 -27.44
N VAL A 447 -3.31 -2.16 -26.75
CA VAL A 447 -2.75 -1.71 -25.46
C VAL A 447 -2.86 -2.84 -24.45
N ASN A 448 -1.76 -3.17 -23.79
CA ASN A 448 -1.73 -4.16 -22.72
C ASN A 448 -1.91 -3.47 -21.37
N LEU A 449 -3.14 -3.40 -20.87
CA LEU A 449 -3.42 -2.86 -19.53
C LEU A 449 -2.91 -3.82 -18.44
N ALA A 450 -2.25 -3.26 -17.43
CA ALA A 450 -1.99 -3.93 -16.16
C ALA A 450 -3.27 -3.97 -15.31
N GLY A 451 -4.11 -2.94 -15.40
CA GLY A 451 -5.43 -2.94 -14.79
C GLY A 451 -6.33 -1.79 -15.20
N VAL A 452 -7.56 -1.84 -14.70
CA VAL A 452 -8.58 -0.80 -14.79
C VAL A 452 -9.01 -0.48 -13.37
N ASN A 453 -8.63 0.73 -12.93
CA ASN A 453 -9.04 1.29 -11.66
C ASN A 453 -10.36 2.05 -11.85
N VAL A 454 -11.24 2.04 -10.85
CA VAL A 454 -12.51 2.77 -10.93
C VAL A 454 -12.76 3.67 -9.74
N MET A 455 -13.17 4.89 -10.05
CA MET A 455 -13.49 5.93 -9.08
C MET A 455 -14.88 5.67 -8.48
N ALA A 456 -14.91 4.99 -7.35
CA ALA A 456 -16.11 4.57 -6.64
C ALA A 456 -16.68 5.72 -5.77
N MET A 457 -16.94 6.85 -6.42
CA MET A 457 -17.26 8.15 -5.81
C MET A 457 -18.18 8.96 -6.73
N ASP A 458 -18.93 9.91 -6.14
CA ASP A 458 -19.62 10.99 -6.85
C ASP A 458 -20.65 10.50 -7.88
N TYR A 459 -21.44 9.52 -7.45
CA TYR A 459 -22.46 8.84 -8.24
C TYR A 459 -23.65 9.75 -8.62
N GLY A 460 -23.79 10.90 -7.94
CA GLY A 460 -24.73 11.95 -8.24
C GLY A 460 -25.91 11.98 -7.27
N SER A 461 -26.56 13.14 -7.18
CA SER A 461 -27.50 13.56 -6.10
C SER A 461 -28.78 12.72 -5.87
N SER A 462 -28.92 11.57 -6.54
CA SER A 462 -30.02 10.61 -6.35
C SER A 462 -29.55 9.16 -6.15
N ILE A 463 -28.25 8.91 -6.23
CA ILE A 463 -27.61 7.61 -6.15
C ILE A 463 -26.72 7.60 -4.90
N CYS A 464 -26.62 6.46 -4.20
CA CYS A 464 -25.75 6.23 -3.02
C CYS A 464 -25.85 7.22 -1.84
N GLN A 465 -26.90 8.05 -1.80
CA GLN A 465 -27.08 9.10 -0.80
C GLN A 465 -27.09 8.54 0.64
N SER A 466 -26.25 9.11 1.49
CA SER A 466 -26.10 8.78 2.91
C SER A 466 -26.95 9.73 3.78
N GLU A 467 -27.45 9.24 4.92
CA GLU A 467 -28.06 10.12 5.94
C GLU A 467 -26.99 10.78 6.85
N GLY A 468 -25.71 10.71 6.47
CA GLY A 468 -24.60 11.28 7.24
C GLY A 468 -24.29 10.51 8.51
N THR A 469 -24.48 9.18 8.49
CA THR A 469 -24.32 8.31 9.67
C THR A 469 -23.44 7.09 9.37
N GLU A 470 -22.38 6.93 10.16
CA GLU A 470 -21.47 5.77 10.19
C GLU A 470 -22.25 4.44 10.33
N GLY A 471 -21.83 3.39 9.61
CA GLY A 471 -22.40 2.04 9.70
C GLY A 471 -23.64 1.79 8.83
N GLN A 472 -24.13 2.78 8.07
CA GLN A 472 -25.19 2.56 7.07
C GLN A 472 -24.69 1.72 5.88
N ASN A 473 -23.37 1.75 5.63
CA ASN A 473 -22.69 0.97 4.61
C ASN A 473 -23.31 1.17 3.21
N ILE A 474 -23.64 2.41 2.84
CA ILE A 474 -24.32 2.73 1.57
C ILE A 474 -23.27 2.87 0.47
N HIS A 475 -22.21 3.64 0.74
CA HIS A 475 -21.13 3.88 -0.21
C HIS A 475 -20.31 2.63 -0.50
N GLY A 476 -20.03 1.80 0.51
CA GLY A 476 -19.35 0.52 0.36
C GLY A 476 -20.17 -0.49 -0.45
N LYS A 477 -21.50 -0.51 -0.28
CA LYS A 477 -22.40 -1.31 -1.14
C LYS A 477 -22.42 -0.80 -2.58
N CYS A 478 -22.31 0.50 -2.79
CA CYS A 478 -22.21 1.09 -4.12
C CYS A 478 -20.88 0.75 -4.79
N ALA A 479 -19.76 0.86 -4.07
CA ALA A 479 -18.44 0.49 -4.55
C ALA A 479 -18.35 -1.00 -4.91
N THR A 480 -18.80 -1.89 -4.04
CA THR A 480 -18.85 -3.35 -4.31
C THR A 480 -19.81 -3.71 -5.45
N SER A 481 -20.91 -2.97 -5.63
CA SER A 481 -21.76 -3.11 -6.82
C SER A 481 -21.07 -2.64 -8.11
N ALA A 482 -20.28 -1.56 -8.03
CA ALA A 482 -19.48 -1.07 -9.16
C ALA A 482 -18.38 -2.07 -9.54
N ILE A 483 -17.70 -2.70 -8.57
CA ILE A 483 -16.72 -3.78 -8.78
C ILE A 483 -17.35 -4.97 -9.52
N GLU A 484 -18.52 -5.45 -9.08
CA GLU A 484 -19.21 -6.58 -9.72
C GLU A 484 -19.65 -6.27 -11.17
N ASN A 485 -20.11 -5.05 -11.44
CA ASN A 485 -20.47 -4.65 -12.80
C ASN A 485 -19.24 -4.38 -13.68
N LEU A 486 -18.14 -3.86 -13.11
CA LEU A 486 -16.86 -3.75 -13.79
C LEU A 486 -16.35 -5.13 -14.20
N PHE A 487 -16.33 -6.12 -13.30
CA PHE A 487 -15.97 -7.50 -13.62
C PHE A 487 -16.78 -8.02 -14.82
N SER A 488 -18.11 -7.86 -14.76
CA SER A 488 -19.03 -8.28 -15.82
C SER A 488 -18.77 -7.58 -17.17
N GLN A 489 -18.35 -6.31 -17.17
CA GLN A 489 -17.97 -5.56 -18.37
C GLN A 489 -16.59 -5.96 -18.89
N LEU A 490 -15.59 -6.09 -18.02
CA LEU A 490 -14.24 -6.52 -18.38
C LEU A 490 -14.22 -7.93 -18.97
N LYS A 491 -15.05 -8.87 -18.49
CA LYS A 491 -15.23 -10.20 -19.11
C LYS A 491 -15.77 -10.13 -20.54
N GLN A 492 -16.55 -9.11 -20.89
CA GLN A 492 -17.07 -8.90 -22.25
C GLN A 492 -16.02 -8.26 -23.17
N ILE A 493 -15.17 -7.39 -22.63
CA ILE A 493 -14.07 -6.75 -23.38
C ILE A 493 -12.91 -7.74 -23.56
N PHE A 494 -12.38 -8.31 -22.48
CA PHE A 494 -11.22 -9.19 -22.45
C PHE A 494 -11.62 -10.67 -22.37
N THR A 495 -12.37 -11.12 -23.38
CA THR A 495 -12.92 -12.50 -23.51
C THR A 495 -11.90 -13.63 -23.47
N ASP A 496 -10.61 -13.31 -23.60
CA ASP A 496 -9.46 -14.22 -23.59
C ASP A 496 -8.87 -14.48 -22.19
N LYS A 497 -9.30 -13.73 -21.17
CA LYS A 497 -8.84 -13.85 -19.78
C LYS A 497 -9.74 -14.71 -18.89
N SER A 498 -9.12 -15.40 -17.94
CA SER A 498 -9.79 -16.11 -16.83
C SER A 498 -10.54 -15.14 -15.90
N ASP A 499 -11.25 -15.66 -14.88
CA ASP A 499 -11.96 -14.81 -13.92
C ASP A 499 -10.96 -14.20 -12.93
N GLU A 500 -9.96 -14.99 -12.54
CA GLU A 500 -8.82 -14.62 -11.70
C GLU A 500 -7.98 -13.50 -12.35
N GLU A 501 -7.62 -13.63 -13.63
CA GLU A 501 -6.90 -12.56 -14.36
C GLU A 501 -7.70 -11.27 -14.51
N ILE A 502 -9.03 -11.33 -14.43
CA ILE A 502 -9.89 -10.14 -14.53
C ILE A 502 -9.99 -9.46 -13.18
N ASN A 503 -10.15 -10.23 -12.08
CA ASN A 503 -10.08 -9.68 -10.74
C ASN A 503 -8.73 -9.02 -10.46
N ALA A 504 -7.62 -9.69 -10.77
CA ALA A 504 -6.26 -9.13 -10.62
C ALA A 504 -6.03 -7.86 -11.48
N MET A 505 -6.82 -7.66 -12.53
CA MET A 505 -6.81 -6.40 -13.32
C MET A 505 -7.75 -5.32 -12.78
N MET A 506 -8.61 -5.59 -11.80
CA MET A 506 -9.50 -4.57 -11.24
C MET A 506 -8.79 -3.79 -10.13
N GLY A 507 -9.01 -2.48 -10.13
CA GLY A 507 -8.71 -1.58 -9.02
C GLY A 507 -9.95 -0.79 -8.58
N VAL A 508 -9.99 -0.36 -7.31
CA VAL A 508 -11.06 0.51 -6.80
C VAL A 508 -10.48 1.67 -5.99
N THR A 509 -10.90 2.89 -6.31
CA THR A 509 -10.53 4.12 -5.59
C THR A 509 -11.80 4.83 -5.12
N PRO A 510 -12.20 4.71 -3.84
CA PRO A 510 -13.22 5.57 -3.23
C PRO A 510 -12.64 6.93 -2.85
N MET A 511 -13.49 7.93 -2.63
CA MET A 511 -13.09 9.20 -2.00
C MET A 511 -13.37 9.09 -0.51
N ASN A 512 -12.40 9.36 0.37
CA ASN A 512 -12.56 9.11 1.82
C ASN A 512 -13.31 10.23 2.55
N GLY A 513 -14.27 9.92 3.43
CA GLY A 513 -15.08 10.93 4.11
C GLY A 513 -16.12 11.57 3.18
N TYR A 514 -16.30 12.89 3.26
CA TYR A 514 -17.30 13.63 2.46
C TYR A 514 -16.85 13.80 1.01
N ASN A 515 -17.74 13.46 0.08
CA ASN A 515 -17.54 13.59 -1.37
C ASN A 515 -18.07 14.93 -1.91
N ASP A 516 -17.73 15.27 -3.15
CA ASP A 516 -18.15 16.50 -3.82
C ASP A 516 -19.67 16.58 -4.05
N VAL A 517 -20.33 15.44 -4.29
CA VAL A 517 -21.79 15.33 -4.32
C VAL A 517 -22.37 15.46 -2.91
N GLN A 518 -23.12 16.54 -2.66
CA GLN A 518 -23.79 16.74 -1.38
C GLN A 518 -24.71 15.56 -1.03
N GLY A 519 -24.42 14.94 0.12
CA GLY A 519 -25.15 13.76 0.63
C GLY A 519 -24.36 12.45 0.45
N GLU A 520 -23.26 12.46 -0.30
CA GLU A 520 -22.34 11.34 -0.43
C GLU A 520 -21.24 11.41 0.65
N VAL A 521 -21.07 10.30 1.38
CA VAL A 521 -20.05 10.17 2.45
C VAL A 521 -19.59 8.71 2.54
N PHE A 522 -18.29 8.50 2.37
CA PHE A 522 -17.60 7.21 2.53
C PHE A 522 -17.01 7.09 3.95
N TYR A 523 -17.59 6.23 4.77
CA TYR A 523 -17.20 6.04 6.17
C TYR A 523 -16.18 4.89 6.36
N LEU A 524 -15.61 4.75 7.58
CA LEU A 524 -14.68 3.64 7.85
C LEU A 524 -15.35 2.28 7.70
N SER A 525 -16.63 2.17 8.05
CA SER A 525 -17.43 0.96 7.81
C SER A 525 -17.69 0.67 6.32
N ASP A 526 -17.69 1.69 5.45
CA ASP A 526 -17.67 1.50 3.98
C ASP A 526 -16.29 1.02 3.51
N ALA A 527 -15.20 1.57 4.08
CA ALA A 527 -13.82 1.17 3.78
C ALA A 527 -13.57 -0.33 4.06
N ASN A 528 -14.04 -0.82 5.20
CA ASN A 528 -13.92 -2.24 5.55
C ASN A 528 -14.63 -3.15 4.54
N LEU A 529 -15.83 -2.77 4.06
CA LEU A 529 -16.52 -3.56 3.03
C LEU A 529 -15.80 -3.60 1.68
N VAL A 530 -15.19 -2.48 1.27
CA VAL A 530 -14.39 -2.44 0.04
C VAL A 530 -13.12 -3.28 0.19
N MET A 531 -12.47 -3.22 1.35
CA MET A 531 -11.30 -4.04 1.67
C MET A 531 -11.61 -5.54 1.67
N ASP A 532 -12.75 -5.95 2.24
CA ASP A 532 -13.18 -7.34 2.28
C ASP A 532 -13.54 -7.88 0.89
N ASP A 533 -14.33 -7.16 0.08
CA ASP A 533 -14.69 -7.58 -1.29
C ASP A 533 -13.47 -7.62 -2.22
N ALA A 534 -12.54 -6.67 -2.11
CA ALA A 534 -11.30 -6.66 -2.87
C ALA A 534 -10.37 -7.84 -2.52
N LYS A 535 -10.30 -8.23 -1.25
CA LYS A 535 -9.58 -9.44 -0.79
C LYS A 535 -10.25 -10.73 -1.24
N ASP A 536 -11.57 -10.84 -1.07
CA ASP A 536 -12.31 -12.05 -1.45
C ASP A 536 -12.28 -12.32 -2.97
N ARG A 537 -12.11 -11.25 -3.77
CA ARG A 537 -11.94 -11.33 -5.23
C ARG A 537 -10.51 -11.53 -5.70
N ASP A 538 -9.50 -11.27 -4.87
CA ASP A 538 -8.08 -11.24 -5.26
C ASP A 538 -7.78 -10.09 -6.25
N MET A 539 -8.23 -8.87 -5.93
CA MET A 539 -8.09 -7.68 -6.78
C MET A 539 -6.64 -7.15 -6.85
N GLY A 540 -6.28 -6.46 -7.93
CA GLY A 540 -4.93 -5.92 -8.11
C GLY A 540 -4.64 -4.64 -7.31
N MET A 541 -5.63 -3.76 -7.14
CA MET A 541 -5.40 -2.47 -6.49
C MET A 541 -6.57 -1.97 -5.62
N ILE A 542 -6.22 -1.35 -4.49
CA ILE A 542 -7.08 -0.39 -3.81
C ILE A 542 -6.37 0.97 -3.82
N GLY A 543 -7.10 2.03 -4.12
CA GLY A 543 -6.67 3.41 -3.89
C GLY A 543 -7.65 4.15 -2.99
N MET A 544 -7.36 5.41 -2.72
CA MET A 544 -8.36 6.38 -2.28
C MET A 544 -8.00 7.79 -2.75
N TRP A 545 -9.01 8.64 -2.95
CA TRP A 545 -8.85 10.08 -3.09
C TRP A 545 -9.14 10.74 -1.73
N SER A 546 -8.16 11.18 -0.95
CA SER A 546 -6.71 11.17 -1.19
C SER A 546 -5.93 11.11 0.13
N MET A 547 -4.62 10.90 0.08
CA MET A 547 -3.76 10.76 1.26
C MET A 547 -3.78 12.01 2.15
N MET A 548 -3.79 13.22 1.58
CA MET A 548 -3.90 14.48 2.35
C MET A 548 -5.29 14.69 2.97
N ARG A 549 -6.30 13.93 2.53
CA ARG A 549 -7.65 13.94 3.10
C ARG A 549 -7.81 12.93 4.24
N ASP A 550 -6.87 12.01 4.46
CA ASP A 550 -6.94 10.99 5.51
C ASP A 550 -6.58 11.53 6.91
N GLN A 551 -7.31 12.58 7.29
CA GLN A 551 -7.22 13.24 8.59
C GLN A 551 -8.57 13.88 8.97
N PRO A 552 -8.82 14.12 10.27
CA PRO A 552 -9.99 14.84 10.74
C PRO A 552 -10.10 16.24 10.11
N GLY A 553 -11.33 16.72 9.98
CA GLY A 553 -11.62 18.01 9.36
C GLY A 553 -12.81 18.73 9.98
N VAL A 554 -13.27 19.77 9.26
CA VAL A 554 -14.52 20.46 9.60
C VAL A 554 -15.70 19.57 9.20
N PRO A 555 -16.62 19.22 10.13
CA PRO A 555 -17.73 18.32 9.86
C PRO A 555 -18.59 18.75 8.66
N GLY A 556 -18.68 17.88 7.64
CA GLY A 556 -19.49 18.13 6.44
C GLY A 556 -18.87 19.05 5.40
N GLN A 557 -17.59 19.41 5.55
CA GLN A 557 -16.85 20.18 4.55
C GLN A 557 -15.96 19.26 3.70
N VAL A 558 -16.16 19.31 2.39
CA VAL A 558 -15.21 18.76 1.41
C VAL A 558 -13.96 19.66 1.36
N SER A 559 -12.79 19.04 1.37
CA SER A 559 -11.48 19.73 1.34
C SER A 559 -10.44 18.80 0.70
N PRO A 560 -9.42 19.33 0.00
CA PRO A 560 -8.24 18.55 -0.41
C PRO A 560 -7.34 18.19 0.78
N GLU A 561 -7.50 18.86 1.93
CA GLU A 561 -6.64 18.73 3.11
C GLU A 561 -7.32 18.00 4.29
N HIS A 562 -8.58 17.55 4.16
CA HIS A 562 -9.23 16.72 5.18
C HIS A 562 -10.49 15.99 4.67
N SER A 563 -10.81 14.87 5.33
CA SER A 563 -11.99 14.02 5.04
C SER A 563 -13.33 14.70 5.33
N GLY A 564 -13.34 15.76 6.15
CA GLY A 564 -14.56 16.38 6.67
C GLY A 564 -15.27 15.56 7.74
N LEU A 565 -14.65 14.47 8.23
CA LEU A 565 -15.09 13.71 9.40
C LEU A 565 -14.45 14.27 10.68
N THR A 566 -15.06 14.05 11.85
CA THR A 566 -14.42 14.39 13.13
C THR A 566 -13.32 13.39 13.50
N GLU A 567 -12.41 13.81 14.38
CA GLU A 567 -11.42 12.94 15.05
C GLU A 567 -12.03 11.67 15.68
N SER A 568 -13.26 11.75 16.15
CA SER A 568 -13.99 10.62 16.74
C SER A 568 -14.66 9.68 15.71
N GLN A 569 -14.72 10.08 14.44
CA GLN A 569 -15.25 9.30 13.32
C GLN A 569 -14.11 8.69 12.51
N ALA A 570 -13.09 9.49 12.18
CA ALA A 570 -11.86 9.06 11.54
C ALA A 570 -10.70 9.90 12.10
N PRO A 571 -9.87 9.36 13.00
CA PRO A 571 -8.60 9.98 13.36
C PRO A 571 -7.63 9.98 12.16
N GLN A 572 -6.49 10.66 12.31
CA GLN A 572 -5.47 10.71 11.26
C GLN A 572 -5.01 9.30 10.83
N TYR A 573 -5.00 9.08 9.51
CA TYR A 573 -4.64 7.84 8.82
C TYR A 573 -5.59 6.64 9.01
N ALA A 574 -6.81 6.86 9.51
CA ALA A 574 -7.75 5.78 9.79
C ALA A 574 -8.22 5.00 8.54
N PHE A 575 -8.32 5.65 7.36
CA PHE A 575 -8.65 4.92 6.12
C PHE A 575 -7.44 4.12 5.61
N SER A 576 -6.24 4.69 5.74
CA SER A 576 -4.98 3.99 5.44
C SER A 576 -4.75 2.80 6.36
N GLU A 577 -5.13 2.85 7.63
CA GLU A 577 -5.03 1.70 8.56
C GLU A 577 -5.89 0.52 8.07
N VAL A 578 -7.06 0.79 7.47
CA VAL A 578 -7.93 -0.25 6.87
C VAL A 578 -7.33 -0.81 5.59
N PHE A 579 -6.79 0.02 4.70
CA PHE A 579 -6.37 -0.39 3.35
C PHE A 579 -4.88 -0.79 3.21
N ALA A 580 -3.97 -0.28 4.03
CA ALA A 580 -2.54 -0.60 3.95
C ALA A 580 -2.20 -2.11 4.03
N PRO A 581 -2.93 -2.95 4.77
CA PRO A 581 -2.75 -4.40 4.75
C PRO A 581 -3.09 -5.08 3.41
N PHE A 582 -3.61 -4.34 2.42
CA PHE A 582 -3.85 -4.85 1.06
C PHE A 582 -2.56 -4.93 0.25
N THR A 583 -1.56 -4.07 0.53
CA THR A 583 -0.24 -4.21 -0.09
C THR A 583 0.46 -5.43 0.46
N HIS A 584 0.62 -6.45 -0.38
CA HIS A 584 1.44 -7.61 -0.08
C HIS A 584 2.13 -8.12 -1.35
N SER A 585 3.34 -8.64 -1.19
CA SER A 585 4.00 -9.40 -2.25
C SER A 585 3.51 -10.84 -2.23
N ASP A 586 3.33 -11.43 -3.41
CA ASP A 586 3.08 -12.88 -3.57
C ASP A 586 4.31 -13.75 -3.26
N GLU A 587 5.17 -13.31 -2.33
CA GLU A 587 6.25 -14.12 -1.78
C GLU A 587 5.70 -15.20 -0.83
N THR A 588 4.93 -16.11 -1.43
CA THR A 588 4.30 -17.29 -0.82
C THR A 588 3.10 -16.94 0.08
N PRO A 589 1.97 -17.68 -0.02
CA PRO A 589 0.96 -17.64 1.03
C PRO A 589 1.64 -17.90 2.37
N ALA A 590 1.48 -16.96 3.32
CA ALA A 590 2.27 -16.90 4.55
C ALA A 590 2.51 -18.30 5.13
N GLU A 591 3.78 -18.72 5.20
CA GLU A 591 4.12 -20.07 5.66
C GLU A 591 3.47 -20.33 7.02
N THR A 592 3.04 -21.56 7.25
CA THR A 592 2.34 -21.91 8.50
C THR A 592 3.27 -21.77 9.69
N GLU A 593 3.27 -20.59 10.29
CA GLU A 593 4.13 -20.33 11.43
C GLU A 593 3.50 -20.92 12.70
N ILE A 594 4.18 -21.93 13.26
CA ILE A 594 3.79 -22.61 14.49
C ILE A 594 4.71 -22.16 15.63
N LYS A 595 4.13 -21.64 16.70
CA LYS A 595 4.80 -21.08 17.88
C LYS A 595 4.25 -21.70 19.17
N ASP A 596 4.96 -21.49 20.27
CA ASP A 596 4.51 -21.79 21.64
C ASP A 596 4.00 -23.23 21.90
N VAL A 597 4.51 -24.23 21.16
CA VAL A 597 4.09 -25.64 21.30
C VAL A 597 4.38 -26.15 22.71
N ASN A 598 3.33 -26.47 23.47
CA ASN A 598 3.44 -26.98 24.84
C ASN A 598 2.28 -27.92 25.21
N VAL A 599 2.43 -28.66 26.31
CA VAL A 599 1.37 -29.54 26.84
C VAL A 599 0.84 -28.99 28.16
N ASP A 600 -0.44 -28.63 28.18
CA ASP A 600 -1.17 -28.23 29.37
C ASP A 600 -1.52 -29.48 30.20
N LYS A 601 -0.99 -29.53 31.43
CA LYS A 601 -1.14 -30.63 32.40
C LYS A 601 -1.99 -30.22 33.61
N THR A 602 -2.74 -29.11 33.51
CA THR A 602 -3.59 -28.60 34.61
C THR A 602 -4.85 -29.44 34.84
N THR A 603 -5.21 -30.31 33.88
CA THR A 603 -6.32 -31.26 33.99
C THR A 603 -5.80 -32.70 34.00
N SER A 604 -6.67 -33.68 34.33
CA SER A 604 -6.32 -35.10 34.33
C SER A 604 -5.97 -35.66 32.94
N ASP A 605 -6.28 -34.93 31.88
CA ASP A 605 -6.03 -35.29 30.49
C ASP A 605 -5.14 -34.21 29.85
N PRO A 606 -3.93 -34.56 29.36
CA PRO A 606 -2.97 -33.59 28.84
C PRO A 606 -3.43 -33.02 27.50
N GLN A 607 -3.37 -31.68 27.35
CA GLN A 607 -3.77 -31.01 26.11
C GLN A 607 -2.54 -30.44 25.40
N LEU A 608 -2.25 -30.92 24.19
CA LEU A 608 -1.22 -30.29 23.34
C LEU A 608 -1.80 -28.99 22.79
N GLN A 609 -1.09 -27.87 22.96
CA GLN A 609 -1.50 -26.58 22.47
C GLN A 609 -0.36 -25.84 21.78
N TRP A 610 -0.69 -25.00 20.79
CA TRP A 610 0.26 -24.20 20.03
C TRP A 610 -0.40 -22.92 19.51
N THR A 611 0.40 -21.88 19.30
CA THR A 611 0.01 -20.68 18.57
C THR A 611 0.25 -20.93 17.07
N GLN A 612 -0.72 -20.62 16.22
CA GLN A 612 -0.62 -20.78 14.77
C GLN A 612 -0.96 -19.47 14.07
N ASN A 613 -0.17 -19.06 13.08
CA ASN A 613 -0.54 -17.99 12.16
C ASN A 613 -1.78 -18.44 11.37
N THR A 614 -2.87 -17.67 11.46
CA THR A 614 -4.16 -17.93 10.80
C THR A 614 -4.60 -16.78 9.89
N ALA A 615 -3.73 -15.81 9.60
CA ALA A 615 -4.03 -14.65 8.76
C ALA A 615 -4.37 -15.01 7.29
N SER A 616 -4.04 -16.24 6.86
CA SER A 616 -4.18 -16.73 5.49
C SER A 616 -4.99 -18.04 5.37
N ILE A 617 -5.67 -18.49 6.43
CA ILE A 617 -6.20 -19.87 6.55
C ILE A 617 -7.72 -19.91 6.69
N LYS A 618 -8.42 -20.60 5.77
CA LYS A 618 -9.87 -20.83 5.83
C LYS A 618 -10.22 -22.10 6.63
N SER A 619 -11.47 -22.17 7.09
CA SER A 619 -12.02 -23.36 7.75
C SER A 619 -11.87 -24.60 6.86
N GLY A 620 -11.24 -25.65 7.39
CA GLY A 620 -10.97 -26.91 6.69
C GLY A 620 -9.56 -27.09 6.10
N GLU A 621 -8.72 -26.07 6.07
CA GLU A 621 -7.46 -26.15 5.30
C GLU A 621 -6.30 -26.87 6.01
N TYR A 622 -6.46 -27.27 7.28
CA TYR A 622 -5.44 -27.98 8.07
C TYR A 622 -5.98 -29.28 8.64
N THR A 623 -5.12 -30.31 8.67
CA THR A 623 -5.45 -31.64 9.19
C THR A 623 -4.53 -32.05 10.34
N VAL A 624 -5.09 -32.68 11.37
CA VAL A 624 -4.35 -33.17 12.54
C VAL A 624 -4.44 -34.69 12.61
N THR A 625 -3.28 -35.33 12.72
CA THR A 625 -3.14 -36.80 12.69
C THR A 625 -2.27 -37.30 13.85
N LEU A 626 -2.58 -38.50 14.37
CA LEU A 626 -1.84 -39.15 15.45
C LEU A 626 -1.27 -40.50 14.96
N GLN A 627 -0.02 -40.78 15.32
CA GLN A 627 0.71 -42.01 14.96
C GLN A 627 1.43 -42.61 16.18
N HIS A 628 1.44 -43.94 16.27
CA HIS A 628 2.26 -44.70 17.21
C HIS A 628 2.50 -46.11 16.68
N ASP A 629 3.70 -46.66 16.92
CA ASP A 629 4.04 -48.02 16.51
C ASP A 629 3.19 -49.06 17.24
N GLY A 630 2.49 -49.90 16.47
CA GLY A 630 1.64 -50.98 16.99
C GLY A 630 0.21 -50.57 17.38
N TRP A 631 -0.20 -49.32 17.20
CA TRP A 631 -1.63 -48.97 17.17
C TRP A 631 -2.22 -49.31 15.80
N ASN A 632 -3.52 -49.63 15.74
CA ASN A 632 -4.17 -49.95 14.46
C ASN A 632 -4.17 -48.70 13.56
N ARG A 633 -3.33 -48.75 12.52
CA ARG A 633 -3.64 -48.10 11.24
C ARG A 633 -5.05 -48.50 10.82
N ASP A 634 -5.73 -47.64 10.08
CA ASP A 634 -7.00 -48.03 9.46
C ASP A 634 -6.80 -49.17 8.45
N ALA A 635 -7.89 -49.66 7.84
CA ALA A 635 -7.81 -50.76 6.87
C ALA A 635 -6.99 -50.42 5.60
N VAL A 636 -6.53 -49.19 5.44
CA VAL A 636 -5.78 -48.67 4.29
C VAL A 636 -4.30 -48.41 4.64
N GLY A 637 -3.95 -48.33 5.93
CA GLY A 637 -2.58 -48.19 6.40
C GLY A 637 -2.20 -46.80 6.92
N GLU A 638 -3.16 -45.89 7.06
CA GLU A 638 -2.94 -44.48 7.39
C GLU A 638 -3.04 -44.18 8.91
N PRO A 639 -2.49 -43.05 9.39
CA PRO A 639 -2.68 -42.50 10.74
C PRO A 639 -4.15 -42.37 11.18
N TYR A 640 -4.36 -42.36 12.49
CA TYR A 640 -5.66 -42.02 13.05
C TYR A 640 -5.92 -40.51 12.92
N TYR A 641 -7.04 -40.14 12.29
CA TYR A 641 -7.44 -38.76 12.04
C TYR A 641 -8.11 -38.14 13.28
N PHE A 642 -7.57 -37.02 13.78
CA PHE A 642 -8.05 -36.35 14.99
C PHE A 642 -8.87 -35.07 14.72
N GLY A 643 -8.83 -34.53 13.50
CA GLY A 643 -9.71 -33.44 13.10
C GLY A 643 -9.21 -32.59 11.94
N GLN A 644 -10.11 -31.71 11.52
CA GLN A 644 -9.88 -30.59 10.60
C GLN A 644 -10.06 -29.29 11.39
N TYR A 645 -9.33 -28.24 11.02
CA TYR A 645 -9.63 -26.89 11.50
C TYR A 645 -11.09 -26.53 11.16
N GLY A 646 -11.90 -26.13 12.15
CA GLY A 646 -13.26 -25.60 11.96
C GLY A 646 -14.38 -26.61 11.57
N ASN A 647 -14.17 -27.93 11.71
CA ASN A 647 -15.21 -28.94 11.40
C ASN A 647 -15.62 -29.77 12.63
N GLU A 648 -16.78 -29.45 13.21
CA GLU A 648 -17.26 -29.99 14.50
C GLU A 648 -17.50 -31.52 14.54
N LYS A 649 -17.57 -32.21 13.40
CA LYS A 649 -18.09 -33.59 13.35
C LYS A 649 -17.14 -34.69 13.84
N ILE A 650 -15.84 -34.39 14.01
CA ILE A 650 -14.82 -35.32 14.56
C ILE A 650 -13.88 -34.59 15.55
N ALA A 651 -14.04 -33.28 15.78
CA ALA A 651 -13.02 -32.46 16.40
C ALA A 651 -12.89 -32.64 17.94
N ARG A 652 -11.67 -33.02 18.36
CA ARG A 652 -11.14 -32.72 19.72
C ARG A 652 -10.13 -31.56 19.71
N ALA A 653 -10.06 -30.83 18.59
CA ALA A 653 -9.26 -29.62 18.46
C ALA A 653 -10.16 -28.39 18.66
N TYR A 654 -9.75 -27.51 19.57
CA TYR A 654 -10.40 -26.25 19.91
C TYR A 654 -9.52 -25.09 19.45
N VAL A 655 -10.14 -24.03 18.97
CA VAL A 655 -9.45 -22.87 18.41
C VAL A 655 -9.94 -21.63 19.13
N THR A 656 -9.03 -20.71 19.43
CA THR A 656 -9.37 -19.38 19.95
C THR A 656 -8.51 -18.36 19.22
N ASP A 657 -9.17 -17.51 18.43
CA ASP A 657 -8.56 -16.35 17.78
C ASP A 657 -8.00 -15.38 18.83
N LEU A 658 -6.83 -14.83 18.57
CA LEU A 658 -6.12 -13.88 19.44
C LEU A 658 -6.25 -12.42 18.94
N GLY A 659 -6.90 -12.19 17.79
CA GLY A 659 -7.20 -10.85 17.25
C GLY A 659 -5.99 -10.14 16.62
N ASN A 660 -4.92 -10.87 16.32
CA ASN A 660 -3.65 -10.34 15.80
C ASN A 660 -3.09 -11.14 14.61
N GLY A 661 -3.96 -11.87 13.89
CA GLY A 661 -3.56 -12.78 12.81
C GLY A 661 -3.13 -14.18 13.29
N TYR A 662 -3.16 -14.46 14.59
CA TYR A 662 -2.85 -15.78 15.15
C TYR A 662 -4.03 -16.36 15.93
N SER A 663 -4.11 -17.70 15.97
CA SER A 663 -5.01 -18.45 16.83
C SER A 663 -4.24 -19.37 17.77
N ASN A 664 -4.72 -19.53 19.00
CA ASN A 664 -4.30 -20.60 19.89
C ASN A 664 -5.13 -21.86 19.58
N VAL A 665 -4.45 -22.96 19.26
CA VAL A 665 -5.08 -24.27 19.00
C VAL A 665 -4.80 -25.20 20.17
N LYS A 666 -5.83 -25.87 20.69
CA LYS A 666 -5.74 -26.86 21.76
C LYS A 666 -6.30 -28.21 21.29
N LEU A 667 -5.49 -29.25 21.33
CA LEU A 667 -5.87 -30.63 21.06
C LEU A 667 -6.10 -31.37 22.38
N GLN A 668 -7.35 -31.72 22.68
CA GLN A 668 -7.67 -32.56 23.83
C GLN A 668 -7.30 -34.02 23.54
N ILE A 669 -6.40 -34.58 24.34
CA ILE A 669 -6.05 -35.99 24.28
C ILE A 669 -6.31 -36.64 25.64
N LEU A 670 -6.98 -37.79 25.65
CA LEU A 670 -7.28 -38.49 26.89
C LEU A 670 -6.03 -39.24 27.39
N SER A 671 -5.80 -39.19 28.70
CA SER A 671 -4.66 -39.79 29.41
C SER A 671 -4.49 -41.31 29.23
N GLY A 672 -5.51 -42.01 28.73
CA GLY A 672 -5.48 -43.43 28.37
C GLY A 672 -5.24 -43.74 26.88
N GLU A 673 -5.19 -42.72 26.02
CA GLU A 673 -5.06 -42.86 24.55
C GLU A 673 -3.67 -42.52 24.02
N VAL A 674 -2.83 -41.81 24.79
CA VAL A 674 -1.44 -41.52 24.45
C VAL A 674 -0.45 -42.05 25.48
N THR A 675 0.72 -42.37 24.99
CA THR A 675 1.89 -42.85 25.73
C THR A 675 3.13 -42.15 25.23
N GLU A 676 4.23 -42.25 25.96
CA GLU A 676 5.56 -41.88 25.45
C GLU A 676 5.78 -42.49 24.05
N GLY A 677 6.32 -41.69 23.12
CA GLY A 677 6.57 -42.08 21.73
C GLY A 677 5.43 -41.80 20.75
N HIS A 678 4.23 -41.40 21.20
CA HIS A 678 3.17 -40.97 20.29
C HIS A 678 3.55 -39.70 19.53
N VAL A 679 3.28 -39.65 18.23
CA VAL A 679 3.61 -38.51 17.37
C VAL A 679 2.33 -37.88 16.82
N VAL A 680 2.13 -36.59 17.12
CA VAL A 680 1.14 -35.73 16.46
C VAL A 680 1.80 -35.08 15.24
N GLN A 681 1.14 -35.14 14.10
CA GLN A 681 1.49 -34.37 12.91
C GLN A 681 0.34 -33.46 12.50
N VAL A 682 0.63 -32.17 12.37
CA VAL A 682 -0.24 -31.18 11.71
C VAL A 682 0.24 -31.00 10.28
N LYS A 683 -0.69 -31.02 9.32
CA LYS A 683 -0.40 -30.80 7.91
C LYS A 683 -1.17 -29.60 7.35
N ASP A 684 -0.52 -28.88 6.44
CA ASP A 684 -1.10 -27.77 5.68
C ASP A 684 -2.06 -28.25 4.56
N ALA A 685 -2.67 -27.29 3.86
CA ALA A 685 -3.57 -27.54 2.73
C ALA A 685 -2.91 -28.26 1.55
N LYS A 686 -1.58 -28.21 1.45
CA LYS A 686 -0.77 -28.87 0.42
C LYS A 686 -0.32 -30.27 0.86
N GLY A 687 -0.58 -30.66 2.11
CA GLY A 687 -0.21 -31.95 2.71
C GLY A 687 1.17 -32.00 3.36
N ASN A 688 1.89 -30.88 3.43
CA ASN A 688 3.20 -30.78 4.09
C ASN A 688 3.05 -30.86 5.60
N VAL A 689 3.97 -31.54 6.28
CA VAL A 689 3.98 -31.59 7.76
C VAL A 689 4.61 -30.31 8.31
N VAL A 690 3.80 -29.48 8.98
CA VAL A 690 4.19 -28.17 9.52
C VAL A 690 4.43 -28.17 11.03
N LEU A 691 3.88 -29.17 11.74
CA LEU A 691 4.25 -29.48 13.12
C LEU A 691 4.42 -31.00 13.24
N THR A 692 5.52 -31.42 13.89
CA THR A 692 5.67 -32.77 14.44
C THR A 692 5.95 -32.63 15.93
N TYR A 693 5.06 -33.18 16.77
CA TYR A 693 5.25 -33.21 18.22
C TYR A 693 5.25 -34.66 18.70
N GLN A 694 6.35 -35.08 19.33
CA GLN A 694 6.46 -36.41 19.93
C GLN A 694 6.30 -36.32 21.45
N TYR A 695 5.30 -37.01 21.99
CA TYR A 695 5.05 -37.08 23.43
C TYR A 695 6.23 -37.75 24.15
N THR A 696 6.80 -37.05 25.13
CA THR A 696 7.73 -37.65 26.10
C THR A 696 6.96 -38.26 27.26
N LEU A 697 7.65 -39.06 28.08
CA LEU A 697 7.08 -39.56 29.34
C LEU A 697 6.71 -38.44 30.32
N GLU A 698 7.42 -37.32 30.29
CA GLU A 698 7.08 -36.13 31.10
C GLU A 698 5.75 -35.51 30.64
N ASP A 699 5.39 -35.64 29.36
CA ASP A 699 4.18 -35.04 28.77
C ASP A 699 2.90 -35.81 29.03
N VAL A 700 3.00 -37.13 29.18
CA VAL A 700 1.89 -38.00 29.59
C VAL A 700 1.82 -38.23 31.11
N THR A 701 2.78 -37.70 31.87
CA THR A 701 2.74 -37.66 33.34
C THR A 701 1.78 -36.56 33.80
N THR A 702 0.66 -36.94 34.43
CA THR A 702 -0.37 -36.01 34.93
C THR A 702 -0.43 -35.94 36.46
N GLY A 703 0.35 -36.78 37.15
CA GLY A 703 0.39 -36.90 38.60
C GLY A 703 0.65 -35.57 39.32
N SER A 704 -0.35 -35.12 40.06
CA SER A 704 -0.40 -33.88 40.83
C SER A 704 -0.76 -34.17 42.29
N PRO A 705 -0.23 -33.40 43.28
CA PRO A 705 -0.60 -33.56 44.69
C PRO A 705 -2.11 -33.54 44.97
N SER A 706 -2.89 -32.85 44.13
CA SER A 706 -4.36 -32.81 44.22
C SER A 706 -5.05 -34.16 44.01
N GLN A 707 -4.38 -35.16 43.43
CA GLN A 707 -4.90 -36.50 43.18
C GLN A 707 -4.63 -37.48 44.36
N ILE A 708 -3.90 -37.03 45.40
CA ILE A 708 -3.72 -37.77 46.65
C ILE A 708 -4.86 -37.38 47.61
N ALA A 709 -5.80 -38.31 47.82
CA ALA A 709 -6.94 -38.10 48.69
C ALA A 709 -6.55 -38.10 50.18
N SER A 710 -5.56 -38.90 50.55
CA SER A 710 -4.89 -38.89 51.85
C SER A 710 -3.58 -39.67 51.80
N SER A 711 -2.69 -39.39 52.76
CA SER A 711 -1.50 -40.19 53.04
C SER A 711 -1.47 -40.55 54.53
N GLU A 712 -0.93 -41.72 54.85
CA GLU A 712 -0.79 -42.18 56.23
C GLU A 712 0.55 -42.90 56.44
N THR A 713 1.03 -42.86 57.69
CA THR A 713 2.13 -43.72 58.14
C THR A 713 1.69 -44.51 59.36
N SER A 714 2.11 -45.77 59.44
CA SER A 714 1.93 -46.59 60.63
C SER A 714 3.19 -47.39 60.92
N VAL A 715 3.53 -47.57 62.20
CA VAL A 715 4.69 -48.35 62.62
C VAL A 715 4.22 -49.60 63.36
N LYS A 716 4.64 -50.77 62.87
CA LYS A 716 4.32 -52.09 63.46
C LYS A 716 5.53 -53.00 63.31
N ASN A 717 5.84 -53.79 64.34
CA ASN A 717 6.90 -54.81 64.32
C ASN A 717 8.26 -54.32 63.78
N GLY A 718 8.68 -53.09 64.14
CA GLY A 718 9.95 -52.51 63.70
C GLY A 718 9.99 -52.04 62.24
N SER A 719 8.85 -51.89 61.57
CA SER A 719 8.76 -51.33 60.23
C SER A 719 7.74 -50.20 60.15
N LEU A 720 8.09 -49.12 59.44
CA LEU A 720 7.21 -48.04 59.05
C LEU A 720 6.56 -48.41 57.70
N THR A 721 5.24 -48.45 57.67
CA THR A 721 4.45 -48.51 56.44
C THR A 721 4.02 -47.09 56.08
N TYR A 722 4.32 -46.66 54.85
CA TYR A 722 3.83 -45.43 54.26
C TYR A 722 2.83 -45.80 53.16
N THR A 723 1.61 -45.27 53.24
CA THR A 723 0.52 -45.51 52.29
C THR A 723 0.02 -44.18 51.76
N ILE A 724 -0.24 -44.11 50.46
CA ILE A 724 -1.04 -43.04 49.85
C ILE A 724 -2.34 -43.62 49.33
N ASN A 725 -3.43 -42.86 49.40
CA ASN A 725 -4.69 -43.16 48.73
C ASN A 725 -4.78 -42.26 47.50
N ALA A 726 -4.41 -42.80 46.34
CA ALA A 726 -4.37 -42.06 45.09
C ALA A 726 -5.61 -42.33 44.23
N SER A 727 -6.00 -41.35 43.43
CA SER A 727 -7.11 -41.51 42.48
C SER A 727 -6.88 -42.67 41.51
N THR A 728 -7.97 -43.34 41.10
CA THR A 728 -7.89 -44.49 40.19
C THR A 728 -7.28 -44.11 38.84
N SER A 729 -7.59 -42.92 38.30
CA SER A 729 -7.07 -42.44 37.02
C SER A 729 -5.56 -42.26 37.04
N MET A 730 -5.02 -41.57 38.05
CA MET A 730 -3.58 -41.40 38.25
C MET A 730 -2.85 -42.75 38.33
N MET A 731 -3.33 -43.68 39.17
CA MET A 731 -2.62 -44.95 39.36
C MET A 731 -2.66 -45.89 38.14
N ILE A 732 -3.57 -45.66 37.18
CA ILE A 732 -3.62 -46.42 35.90
C ILE A 732 -3.06 -45.65 34.70
N ALA A 733 -2.66 -44.39 34.87
CA ALA A 733 -2.06 -43.56 33.83
C ALA A 733 -0.69 -44.09 33.35
N TYR A 734 -0.21 -43.58 32.22
CA TYR A 734 1.07 -43.97 31.62
C TYR A 734 2.26 -43.25 32.30
N GLU A 735 2.33 -43.31 33.63
CA GLU A 735 3.36 -42.65 34.45
C GLU A 735 3.93 -43.61 35.50
N TYR A 736 5.19 -43.40 35.91
CA TYR A 736 5.76 -44.13 37.03
C TYR A 736 5.46 -43.40 38.33
N VAL A 737 4.72 -44.02 39.24
CA VAL A 737 4.56 -43.56 40.62
C VAL A 737 5.59 -44.29 41.47
N ASN A 738 6.65 -43.56 41.83
CA ASN A 738 7.78 -44.07 42.61
C ASN A 738 7.68 -43.63 44.06
N PHE A 739 8.08 -44.52 44.96
CA PHE A 739 8.15 -44.25 46.39
C PHE A 739 9.59 -44.21 46.85
N TYR A 740 9.92 -43.21 47.64
CA TYR A 740 11.27 -42.93 48.09
C TYR A 740 11.31 -42.75 49.61
N TYR A 741 12.50 -43.00 50.18
CA TYR A 741 12.88 -42.38 51.44
C TYR A 741 14.22 -41.65 51.33
N ASP A 742 14.29 -40.49 51.96
CA ASP A 742 15.50 -39.69 52.11
C ASP A 742 16.06 -39.95 53.51
N SER A 743 17.15 -40.71 53.60
CA SER A 743 17.91 -40.86 54.85
C SER A 743 19.07 -39.89 54.91
N THR A 744 19.18 -39.12 55.98
CA THR A 744 20.30 -38.18 56.20
C THR A 744 21.38 -38.83 57.06
N ASP A 745 22.66 -38.76 56.67
CA ASP A 745 23.75 -39.28 57.48
C ASP A 745 24.09 -38.37 58.69
N ALA A 746 25.12 -38.74 59.47
CA ALA A 746 25.58 -37.95 60.62
C ALA A 746 26.37 -36.67 60.24
N LYS A 747 26.67 -36.48 58.94
CA LYS A 747 27.35 -35.30 58.38
C LYS A 747 26.39 -34.35 57.65
N GLY A 748 25.09 -34.65 57.66
CA GLY A 748 24.07 -33.87 56.97
C GLY A 748 23.91 -34.19 55.49
N LYS A 749 24.52 -35.29 54.98
CA LYS A 749 24.31 -35.72 53.59
C LYS A 749 23.03 -36.56 53.47
N THR A 750 22.06 -36.05 52.73
CA THR A 750 20.86 -36.80 52.34
C THR A 750 21.19 -37.84 51.27
N THR A 751 20.60 -39.03 51.39
CA THR A 751 20.63 -40.10 50.39
C THR A 751 19.21 -40.58 50.13
N THR A 752 18.72 -40.34 48.92
CA THR A 752 17.44 -40.82 48.41
C THR A 752 17.54 -42.29 48.02
N THR A 753 16.58 -43.10 48.45
CA THR A 753 16.48 -44.53 48.13
C THR A 753 15.10 -44.84 47.57
N LEU A 754 15.04 -45.41 46.36
CA LEU A 754 13.79 -45.95 45.80
C LEU A 754 13.36 -47.19 46.61
N CYS A 755 12.12 -47.20 47.08
CA CYS A 755 11.47 -48.32 47.77
C CYS A 755 10.64 -49.20 46.84
N GLY A 756 9.94 -48.61 45.89
CA GLY A 756 9.00 -49.30 45.01
C GLY A 756 8.60 -48.40 43.85
N SER A 757 8.24 -49.02 42.73
CA SER A 757 7.83 -48.32 41.52
C SER A 757 6.59 -48.97 40.92
N TRP A 758 5.60 -48.14 40.63
CA TRP A 758 4.29 -48.51 40.09
C TRP A 758 4.09 -47.88 38.73
N PHE A 759 3.43 -48.60 37.82
CA PHE A 759 3.08 -48.09 36.49
C PHE A 759 1.84 -48.83 35.99
N GLN A 760 0.81 -48.10 35.58
CA GLN A 760 -0.48 -48.67 35.16
C GLN A 760 -1.04 -49.71 36.16
N GLY A 761 -1.07 -49.37 37.45
CA GLY A 761 -1.58 -50.20 38.53
C GLY A 761 -0.73 -51.43 38.88
N LYS A 762 0.46 -51.59 38.29
CA LYS A 762 1.32 -52.78 38.45
C LYS A 762 2.68 -52.39 39.04
N ILE A 763 3.22 -53.22 39.93
CA ILE A 763 4.60 -53.11 40.39
C ILE A 763 5.54 -53.33 39.19
N LYS A 764 6.47 -52.41 38.98
CA LYS A 764 7.54 -52.52 37.98
C LYS A 764 8.89 -52.83 38.60
N ASN A 765 9.19 -52.29 39.77
CA ASN A 765 10.42 -52.57 40.49
C ASN A 765 10.21 -52.63 42.01
N PHE A 766 10.98 -53.51 42.65
CA PHE A 766 11.08 -53.61 44.11
C PHE A 766 12.40 -52.95 44.53
N GLY A 767 12.31 -51.84 45.26
CA GLY A 767 13.45 -51.08 45.74
C GLY A 767 14.26 -51.81 46.82
N LYS A 768 15.49 -51.32 47.08
CA LYS A 768 16.45 -52.06 47.93
C LYS A 768 16.09 -52.04 49.41
N GLY A 769 15.41 -53.10 49.85
CA GLY A 769 15.11 -53.35 51.26
C GLY A 769 13.99 -52.45 51.80
N CYS A 770 13.01 -52.18 50.96
CA CYS A 770 11.63 -51.92 51.35
C CYS A 770 10.77 -53.11 50.87
N SER A 771 9.47 -53.12 51.16
CA SER A 771 8.52 -54.04 50.50
C SER A 771 7.23 -53.36 50.09
N THR A 772 6.86 -53.59 48.84
CA THR A 772 5.83 -52.91 48.06
C THR A 772 4.56 -53.75 47.92
N VAL A 773 3.39 -53.21 48.25
CA VAL A 773 2.08 -53.88 48.08
C VAL A 773 1.00 -52.92 47.57
N MET A 774 0.02 -53.46 46.83
CA MET A 774 -1.20 -52.73 46.44
C MET A 774 -2.39 -53.29 47.17
N ASN A 775 -3.21 -52.41 47.73
CA ASN A 775 -4.57 -52.74 48.14
C ASN A 775 -5.56 -51.92 47.31
N PRO A 776 -6.33 -52.54 46.38
CA PRO A 776 -7.40 -51.84 45.68
C PRO A 776 -8.60 -51.65 46.62
N HIS A 777 -9.02 -50.40 46.81
CA HIS A 777 -10.19 -50.03 47.60
C HIS A 777 -11.26 -49.39 46.69
N GLN A 778 -12.51 -49.27 47.15
CA GLN A 778 -13.58 -48.70 46.33
C GLN A 778 -13.32 -47.21 46.05
N GLY A 779 -12.96 -46.89 44.79
CA GLY A 779 -12.68 -45.54 44.29
C GLY A 779 -11.20 -45.14 44.26
N TYR A 780 -10.35 -45.78 45.07
CA TYR A 780 -8.94 -45.41 45.24
C TYR A 780 -8.01 -46.62 45.19
N TRP A 781 -6.78 -46.36 44.74
CA TRP A 781 -5.70 -47.33 44.81
C TRP A 781 -4.78 -46.95 45.98
N SER A 782 -4.49 -47.92 46.85
CA SER A 782 -3.72 -47.73 48.07
C SER A 782 -2.39 -48.51 48.00
N PRO A 783 -1.39 -48.02 47.24
CA PRO A 783 -0.02 -48.52 47.32
C PRO A 783 0.57 -48.22 48.71
N SER A 784 1.26 -49.21 49.26
CA SER A 784 1.97 -49.11 50.54
C SER A 784 3.41 -49.60 50.40
N GLU A 785 4.35 -48.83 50.91
CA GLU A 785 5.74 -49.24 51.09
C GLU A 785 6.07 -49.47 52.56
N THR A 786 6.73 -50.60 52.85
CA THR A 786 7.20 -50.92 54.20
C THR A 786 8.71 -50.79 54.30
N ILE A 787 9.20 -50.02 55.26
CA ILE A 787 10.61 -49.67 55.48
C ILE A 787 11.00 -50.03 56.91
N SER A 788 12.13 -50.72 57.11
CA SER A 788 12.64 -51.00 58.46
C SER A 788 13.01 -49.70 59.19
N VAL A 789 12.48 -49.48 60.39
CA VAL A 789 12.73 -48.22 61.15
C VAL A 789 14.20 -48.01 61.49
N ASN A 790 15.00 -49.09 61.55
CA ASN A 790 16.45 -49.01 61.75
C ASN A 790 17.22 -48.28 60.63
N LYS A 791 16.56 -47.96 59.50
CA LYS A 791 17.10 -47.18 58.39
C LYS A 791 16.70 -45.69 58.43
N LEU A 792 15.85 -45.30 59.37
CA LEU A 792 15.17 -44.01 59.42
C LEU A 792 15.43 -43.30 60.75
N LYS A 793 15.49 -41.97 60.73
CA LYS A 793 15.54 -41.10 61.92
C LYS A 793 14.58 -39.92 61.79
N ALA A 794 14.34 -39.20 62.88
CA ALA A 794 13.56 -37.97 62.83
C ALA A 794 14.23 -36.94 61.90
N GLY A 795 13.43 -36.28 61.05
CA GLY A 795 13.88 -35.37 60.00
C GLY A 795 14.14 -36.03 58.64
N ASP A 796 14.23 -37.36 58.56
CA ASP A 796 14.18 -38.09 57.29
C ASP A 796 12.77 -37.96 56.66
N LYS A 797 12.66 -38.20 55.35
CA LYS A 797 11.38 -38.12 54.62
C LYS A 797 11.00 -39.43 53.97
N VAL A 798 9.71 -39.71 53.90
CA VAL A 798 9.11 -40.68 52.97
C VAL A 798 8.17 -39.94 52.04
N TYR A 799 8.22 -40.23 50.74
CA TYR A 799 7.42 -39.51 49.75
C TYR A 799 7.11 -40.36 48.53
N ALA A 800 6.02 -40.03 47.88
CA ALA A 800 5.66 -40.54 46.56
C ALA A 800 5.89 -39.43 45.52
N ALA A 801 6.40 -39.80 44.35
CA ALA A 801 6.65 -38.87 43.26
C ALA A 801 6.46 -39.54 41.89
N THR A 802 6.04 -38.78 40.89
CA THR A 802 6.11 -39.23 39.50
C THR A 802 7.54 -39.17 38.98
N ALA A 803 7.90 -40.06 38.04
CA ALA A 803 9.26 -40.15 37.52
C ALA A 803 9.34 -40.68 36.07
N ASP A 804 10.50 -40.51 35.45
CA ASP A 804 10.83 -40.99 34.09
C ASP A 804 11.10 -42.51 33.99
N GLY A 805 10.96 -43.26 35.09
CA GLY A 805 11.31 -44.67 35.10
C GLY A 805 11.25 -45.31 36.49
N SER A 806 11.55 -46.61 36.54
CA SER A 806 11.50 -47.42 37.76
C SER A 806 12.86 -47.69 38.41
N SER A 807 13.90 -46.90 38.10
CA SER A 807 15.27 -47.10 38.60
C SER A 807 15.64 -46.14 39.74
N GLU A 808 16.69 -46.46 40.51
CA GLU A 808 17.23 -45.56 41.54
C GLU A 808 17.75 -44.22 40.99
N SER A 809 18.01 -44.15 39.68
CA SER A 809 18.49 -42.95 38.98
C SER A 809 17.40 -42.22 38.19
N ALA A 810 16.14 -42.61 38.35
CA ALA A 810 15.02 -42.00 37.63
C ALA A 810 14.87 -40.51 38.00
N LYS A 811 14.68 -39.66 36.99
CA LYS A 811 14.36 -38.24 37.17
C LYS A 811 12.97 -38.14 37.81
N ILE A 812 12.89 -37.50 38.97
CA ILE A 812 11.61 -37.13 39.57
C ILE A 812 11.00 -35.96 38.78
N PHE A 813 9.74 -36.09 38.40
CA PHE A 813 8.94 -35.02 37.79
C PHE A 813 8.21 -34.21 38.87
N THR A 814 7.26 -34.82 39.59
CA THR A 814 6.44 -34.15 40.61
C THR A 814 6.41 -34.95 41.90
N VAL A 815 6.74 -34.33 43.04
CA VAL A 815 6.48 -34.91 44.37
C VAL A 815 4.99 -34.79 44.66
N LEU A 816 4.32 -35.92 44.83
CA LEU A 816 2.86 -36.06 44.98
C LEU A 816 2.43 -35.85 46.43
N ASP A 817 3.14 -36.50 47.35
CA ASP A 817 2.95 -36.41 48.80
C ASP A 817 4.29 -36.65 49.48
N SER A 818 4.55 -35.99 50.61
CA SER A 818 5.81 -36.11 51.35
C SER A 818 5.59 -35.92 52.84
N ILE A 819 5.92 -36.95 53.62
CA ILE A 819 5.85 -36.94 55.07
C ILE A 819 7.27 -36.85 55.65
N THR A 820 7.52 -35.81 56.45
CA THR A 820 8.74 -35.70 57.26
C THR A 820 8.54 -36.45 58.57
N LEU A 821 9.40 -37.43 58.84
CA LEU A 821 9.27 -38.32 59.98
C LEU A 821 9.61 -37.59 61.29
N THR A 822 8.71 -37.67 62.27
CA THR A 822 8.98 -37.17 63.62
C THR A 822 9.48 -38.26 64.54
N ASP A 823 10.10 -37.83 65.62
CA ASP A 823 10.53 -38.68 66.73
C ASP A 823 9.36 -39.50 67.31
N GLU A 824 8.14 -38.95 67.32
CA GLU A 824 6.94 -39.62 67.85
C GLU A 824 6.44 -40.72 66.90
N MET A 825 6.44 -40.46 65.59
CA MET A 825 6.05 -41.43 64.57
C MET A 825 6.95 -42.67 64.61
N LEU A 826 8.26 -42.48 64.82
CA LEU A 826 9.23 -43.58 64.95
C LEU A 826 9.19 -44.27 66.33
N LYS A 827 8.74 -43.58 67.39
CA LYS A 827 8.65 -44.13 68.77
C LYS A 827 7.52 -45.14 68.99
N ALA A 828 6.56 -45.28 68.07
CA ALA A 828 5.58 -46.37 68.07
C ALA A 828 6.20 -47.78 67.83
N SER A 829 7.53 -47.90 67.89
CA SER A 829 8.33 -49.14 67.74
C SER A 829 9.01 -49.63 69.04
N ARG A 830 8.54 -49.24 70.24
CA ARG A 830 9.04 -49.76 71.53
C ARG A 830 7.95 -50.42 72.36
#